data_AF-A0A2V5T1L5-F1
#
_entry.id   AF-A0A2V5T1L5-F1
#
_cell.length_a   1.000
_cell.length_b   1.000
_cell.length_c   1.000
_cell.angle_alpha   90.00
_cell.angle_beta   90.00
_cell.angle_gamma   90.00
#
_symmetry.space_group_name_H-M   'P 1'
#
loop_
_entity.id
_entity.type
_entity.pdbx_description
1 polymer ?
#
loop_
_entity_poly.entity_id
_entity_poly.type
_entity_poly.pdbx_seq_one_letter_code
_entity_poly.pdbx_strand_id
1 'polypeptide(L)'
;MLKIGNGNRENSVNIKVPRISVIIPTFNRAGMLGATLESLAAQTLPTDQYEVVVVDDGSQDATPEICRSFASRMPLNYLHIENSGISAAKNTGILASRGRILLFADDDDIADHRLLEEHLKAHEQHPKENVAVLGYTTWAPTLPLTYLMRYITDLGRFLFAYGDLKDGQILDFTYFWGGRSSCKRSFLAKHGVFNRQFRTIIEDMELAYRLSKFGFHVVFHRAAVSYMTRPLTFEGFCDRCERQGEALFLFSQLHNDPVARQFCKLADPFVENQAIGVDADARWPAVAALFREKVDQVSRVERFLAWGFEPEAISEAAESKQMAQAEAYRLQMHELFAKCSELQAKLSEQEAAHQRSEAAHQGELAKLNENMADLRNRLAEINGLLHSKSISLAEQEQRGVELTDRLRKQLWSVRKLSRLLDDAEKAAARLRSSRRWKLANPMTAIEAKLFPGKVSMGYGHLEKIVAAYSEWRASHPEIAKIEEQISALQFPTVPKWPGVDSGKNTQSSEAVGPPLPSLPIESIHFATHKDVEVSIIIPVFNQFQYTHACLGSLQAAEERSTFEVIVVDDCSTDETAELIPRMDGVVYLRNETNSGFIASCNRGAEKARGKHLLFLNNDTIVKEGWLTALVDTFAEEPRTGIVGSKLVYPDGRLQEAGGIIWRDGSGWNYGKFDDPEKPEYNYLREVDYCSAAALMIPRSLFQRVEGFDPRYAPAYYEDTDLSFKV
;
A
#
# COMPACT_ATOMS: atom_id res chain seq x y z
N MET A 1 53.38 14.03 -60.48
CA MET A 1 54.76 14.15 -59.95
C MET A 1 54.82 15.43 -59.14
N LEU A 2 54.84 15.34 -57.80
CA LEU A 2 55.38 16.34 -56.87
C LEU A 2 55.39 15.68 -55.48
N LYS A 3 56.60 15.37 -55.00
CA LYS A 3 56.93 14.86 -53.66
C LYS A 3 57.33 16.03 -52.78
N ILE A 4 56.73 16.15 -51.58
CA ILE A 4 57.32 16.72 -50.36
C ILE A 4 56.48 16.13 -49.20
N GLY A 5 56.96 15.53 -48.11
CA GLY A 5 58.28 15.15 -47.63
C GLY A 5 58.08 14.23 -46.41
N ASN A 6 58.96 13.24 -46.22
CA ASN A 6 58.99 12.38 -45.04
C ASN A 6 59.54 13.18 -43.85
N GLY A 7 58.74 13.38 -42.81
CA GLY A 7 59.17 13.92 -41.52
C GLY A 7 58.21 13.46 -40.42
N ASN A 8 58.73 12.66 -39.48
CA ASN A 8 58.15 12.27 -38.20
C ASN A 8 56.80 11.52 -38.22
N ARG A 9 56.84 10.24 -38.60
CA ARG A 9 55.95 9.21 -38.05
C ARG A 9 56.50 8.73 -36.72
N GLU A 10 56.22 9.44 -35.62
CA GLU A 10 56.28 8.89 -34.27
C GLU A 10 55.53 9.84 -33.32
N ASN A 11 54.49 9.31 -32.66
CA ASN A 11 53.46 9.95 -31.82
C ASN A 11 52.10 10.23 -32.47
N SER A 12 51.55 9.25 -33.19
CA SER A 12 50.09 9.07 -33.18
C SER A 12 49.69 8.57 -31.79
N VAL A 13 49.18 9.46 -30.93
CA VAL A 13 48.43 9.06 -29.74
C VAL A 13 47.31 8.15 -30.25
N ASN A 14 47.43 6.85 -29.98
CA ASN A 14 46.44 5.86 -30.38
C ASN A 14 45.23 6.08 -29.46
N ILE A 15 44.36 7.05 -29.80
CA ILE A 15 43.16 7.36 -29.02
C ILE A 15 42.25 6.15 -29.13
N LYS A 16 42.33 5.27 -28.12
CA LYS A 16 41.51 4.07 -28.01
C LYS A 16 40.05 4.52 -27.89
N VAL A 17 39.23 4.12 -28.86
CA VAL A 17 37.80 4.44 -28.87
C VAL A 17 37.15 3.78 -27.65
N PRO A 18 36.43 4.52 -26.79
CA PRO A 18 35.78 3.94 -25.63
C PRO A 18 34.76 2.88 -26.06
N ARG A 19 34.54 1.88 -25.22
CA ARG A 19 33.53 0.85 -25.48
C ARG A 19 32.13 1.37 -25.21
N ILE A 20 31.99 2.19 -24.18
CA ILE A 20 30.73 2.77 -23.70
C ILE A 20 30.88 4.27 -23.43
N SER A 21 29.91 5.07 -23.86
CA SER A 21 29.79 6.48 -23.49
C SER A 21 28.58 6.63 -22.57
N VAL A 22 28.77 7.23 -21.41
CA VAL A 22 27.71 7.58 -20.47
C VAL A 22 27.24 8.99 -20.79
N ILE A 23 25.97 9.18 -21.11
CA ILE A 23 25.38 10.49 -21.43
C ILE A 23 24.50 10.92 -20.26
N ILE A 24 24.82 12.06 -19.66
CA ILE A 24 24.12 12.62 -18.49
C ILE A 24 23.56 13.99 -18.86
N PRO A 25 22.26 14.11 -19.17
CA PRO A 25 21.61 15.41 -19.23
C PRO A 25 21.44 15.96 -17.81
N THR A 26 21.73 17.24 -17.59
CA THR A 26 21.59 17.87 -16.27
C THR A 26 21.07 19.30 -16.37
N PHE A 27 20.33 19.74 -15.34
CA PHE A 27 19.84 21.11 -15.22
C PHE A 27 19.64 21.49 -13.74
N ASN A 28 20.44 22.42 -13.23
CA ASN A 28 20.37 22.98 -11.87
C ASN A 28 20.41 21.94 -10.74
N ARG A 29 21.32 20.95 -10.85
CA ARG A 29 21.44 19.83 -9.90
C ARG A 29 22.89 19.51 -9.53
N ALA A 30 23.75 20.52 -9.43
CA ALA A 30 25.19 20.36 -9.18
C ALA A 30 25.53 19.39 -8.04
N GLY A 31 24.79 19.45 -6.93
CA GLY A 31 25.01 18.57 -5.77
C GLY A 31 24.71 17.09 -6.05
N MET A 32 23.63 16.78 -6.76
CA MET A 32 23.28 15.40 -7.12
C MET A 32 24.22 14.86 -8.20
N LEU A 33 24.51 15.70 -9.20
CA LEU A 33 25.46 15.38 -10.27
C LEU A 33 26.84 15.02 -9.70
N GLY A 34 27.30 15.73 -8.66
CA GLY A 34 28.57 15.42 -7.98
C GLY A 34 28.61 13.98 -7.45
N ALA A 35 27.53 13.52 -6.81
CA ALA A 35 27.43 12.14 -6.32
C ALA A 35 27.36 11.11 -7.45
N THR A 36 26.65 11.41 -8.54
CA THR A 36 26.62 10.57 -9.75
C THR A 36 28.01 10.45 -10.37
N LEU A 37 28.74 11.56 -10.53
CA LEU A 37 30.10 11.56 -11.07
C LEU A 37 31.08 10.84 -10.15
N GLU A 38 30.95 10.96 -8.83
CA GLU A 38 31.73 10.18 -7.87
C GLU A 38 31.56 8.67 -8.09
N SER A 39 30.33 8.22 -8.26
CA SER A 39 30.01 6.81 -8.49
C SER A 39 30.53 6.29 -9.84
N LEU A 40 30.59 7.15 -10.87
CA LEU A 40 31.15 6.81 -12.18
C LEU A 40 32.68 6.80 -12.16
N ALA A 41 33.32 7.68 -11.39
CA ALA A 41 34.77 7.64 -11.18
C ALA A 41 35.22 6.36 -10.44
N ALA A 42 34.33 5.78 -9.64
CA ALA A 42 34.58 4.57 -8.84
C ALA A 42 34.25 3.25 -9.58
N GLN A 43 34.00 3.27 -10.89
CA GLN A 43 33.69 2.06 -11.65
C GLN A 43 34.88 1.10 -11.72
N THR A 44 34.59 -0.21 -11.73
CA THR A 44 35.59 -1.27 -11.94
C THR A 44 36.11 -1.31 -13.37
N LEU A 45 35.35 -0.76 -14.33
CA LEU A 45 35.76 -0.66 -15.72
C LEU A 45 36.91 0.37 -15.84
N PRO A 46 38.04 0.03 -16.48
CA PRO A 46 39.15 0.96 -16.65
C PRO A 46 38.76 2.24 -17.39
N THR A 47 39.34 3.37 -16.97
CA THR A 47 39.08 4.70 -17.53
C THR A 47 39.44 4.85 -19.01
N ASP A 48 40.23 3.95 -19.59
CA ASP A 48 40.50 3.92 -21.04
C ASP A 48 39.41 3.19 -21.85
N GLN A 49 38.39 2.62 -21.19
CA GLN A 49 37.30 1.87 -21.82
C GLN A 49 35.94 2.58 -21.79
N TYR A 50 35.80 3.68 -21.07
CA TYR A 50 34.57 4.48 -21.05
C TYR A 50 34.86 5.97 -21.12
N GLU A 51 33.83 6.74 -21.45
CA GLU A 51 33.83 8.19 -21.29
C GLU A 51 32.49 8.64 -20.70
N VAL A 52 32.49 9.81 -20.07
CA VAL A 52 31.29 10.47 -19.54
C VAL A 52 31.08 11.75 -20.31
N VAL A 53 29.86 11.97 -20.82
CA VAL A 53 29.44 13.16 -21.54
C VAL A 53 28.33 13.80 -20.73
N VAL A 54 28.66 14.87 -20.01
CA VAL A 54 27.69 15.69 -19.29
C VAL A 54 27.18 16.77 -20.23
N VAL A 55 25.87 16.84 -20.40
CA VAL A 55 25.21 17.88 -21.20
C VAL A 55 24.34 18.73 -20.29
N ASP A 56 24.84 19.92 -19.99
CA ASP A 56 24.20 20.92 -19.17
C ASP A 56 23.22 21.76 -19.99
N ASP A 57 21.92 21.60 -19.70
CA ASP A 57 20.79 22.24 -20.39
C ASP A 57 20.49 23.65 -19.85
N GLY A 58 21.55 24.45 -19.66
CA GLY A 58 21.46 25.86 -19.27
C GLY A 58 21.43 26.10 -17.76
N SER A 59 22.16 25.31 -16.96
CA SER A 59 22.24 25.48 -15.50
C SER A 59 22.83 26.83 -15.09
N GLN A 60 22.39 27.33 -13.95
CA GLN A 60 22.84 28.58 -13.31
C GLN A 60 23.50 28.33 -11.95
N ASP A 61 23.67 27.07 -11.56
CA ASP A 61 24.31 26.65 -10.32
C ASP A 61 25.78 26.23 -10.55
N ALA A 62 26.38 25.57 -9.55
CA ALA A 62 27.79 25.15 -9.59
C ALA A 62 28.08 23.94 -10.50
N THR A 63 27.17 23.59 -11.42
CA THR A 63 27.33 22.45 -12.35
C THR A 63 28.66 22.52 -13.13
N PRO A 64 29.06 23.68 -13.72
CA PRO A 64 30.33 23.79 -14.42
C PRO A 64 31.56 23.52 -13.53
N GLU A 65 31.53 23.99 -12.28
CA GLU A 65 32.59 23.79 -11.28
C GLU A 65 32.70 22.31 -10.89
N ILE A 66 31.56 21.66 -10.64
CA ILE A 66 31.50 20.23 -10.34
C ILE A 66 32.11 19.44 -11.49
N CYS A 67 31.67 19.62 -12.74
CA CYS A 67 32.25 18.91 -13.88
C CYS A 67 33.76 19.16 -14.04
N ARG A 68 34.23 20.39 -13.84
CA ARG A 68 35.67 20.73 -13.88
C ARG A 68 36.47 19.95 -12.83
N SER A 69 35.93 19.75 -11.63
CA SER A 69 36.61 19.02 -10.56
C SER A 69 36.81 17.52 -10.84
N PHE A 70 35.99 16.93 -11.72
CA PHE A 70 36.07 15.51 -12.10
C PHE A 70 36.89 15.25 -13.39
N ALA A 71 37.25 16.29 -14.14
CA ALA A 71 37.96 16.15 -15.42
C ALA A 71 39.32 15.44 -15.33
N SER A 72 39.98 15.46 -14.17
CA SER A 72 41.24 14.75 -13.91
C SER A 72 41.06 13.30 -13.44
N ARG A 73 39.85 12.92 -13.03
CA ARG A 73 39.56 11.62 -12.39
C ARG A 73 39.03 10.57 -13.37
N MET A 74 38.36 11.02 -14.43
CA MET A 74 37.85 10.17 -15.50
C MET A 74 37.77 10.97 -16.83
N PRO A 75 37.62 10.30 -17.98
CA PRO A 75 37.42 10.99 -19.25
C PRO A 75 36.02 11.62 -19.29
N LEU A 76 35.93 12.88 -18.87
CA LEU A 76 34.71 13.66 -18.81
C LEU A 76 34.71 14.74 -19.89
N ASN A 77 33.67 14.76 -20.71
CA ASN A 77 33.37 15.81 -21.68
C ASN A 77 32.14 16.60 -21.18
N TYR A 78 32.33 17.88 -20.91
CA TYR A 78 31.26 18.77 -20.47
C TYR A 78 30.82 19.66 -21.63
N LEU A 79 29.51 19.68 -21.90
CA LEU A 79 28.90 20.49 -22.95
C LEU A 79 27.78 21.33 -22.33
N HIS A 80 27.75 22.61 -22.64
CA HIS A 80 26.68 23.51 -22.24
C HIS A 80 25.83 23.87 -23.45
N ILE A 81 24.51 23.83 -23.29
CA ILE A 81 23.53 24.24 -24.31
C ILE A 81 22.51 25.20 -23.71
N GLU A 82 21.85 25.99 -24.54
CA GLU A 82 20.67 26.76 -24.12
C GLU A 82 19.55 25.80 -23.72
N ASN A 83 18.79 26.15 -22.66
CA ASN A 83 17.71 25.32 -22.11
C ASN A 83 16.69 24.91 -23.20
N SER A 84 16.88 23.69 -23.70
CA SER A 84 16.23 23.14 -24.89
C SER A 84 15.47 21.85 -24.57
N GLY A 85 15.51 21.37 -23.33
CA GLY A 85 14.84 20.17 -22.84
C GLY A 85 15.67 18.90 -22.99
N ILE A 86 15.26 17.85 -22.26
CA ILE A 86 16.03 16.61 -22.08
C ILE A 86 16.36 15.89 -23.40
N SER A 87 15.44 15.89 -24.37
CA SER A 87 15.68 15.30 -25.69
C SER A 87 16.80 16.01 -26.46
N ALA A 88 16.88 17.35 -26.35
CA ALA A 88 17.95 18.11 -26.99
C ALA A 88 19.30 17.81 -26.31
N ALA A 89 19.32 17.77 -24.96
CA ALA A 89 20.52 17.40 -24.20
C ALA A 89 21.01 15.98 -24.54
N LYS A 90 20.12 14.98 -24.56
CA LYS A 90 20.45 13.60 -24.96
C LYS A 90 20.96 13.52 -26.40
N ASN A 91 20.35 14.25 -27.34
CA ASN A 91 20.81 14.29 -28.73
C ASN A 91 22.21 14.91 -28.88
N THR A 92 22.49 16.01 -28.18
CA THR A 92 23.84 16.61 -28.11
C THR A 92 24.86 15.61 -27.56
N GLY A 93 24.48 14.88 -26.51
CA GLY A 93 25.31 13.82 -25.94
C GLY A 93 25.58 12.68 -26.93
N ILE A 94 24.57 12.22 -27.68
CA ILE A 94 24.72 11.20 -28.73
C ILE A 94 25.74 11.65 -29.77
N LEU A 95 25.65 12.90 -30.23
CA LEU A 95 26.53 13.46 -31.25
C LEU A 95 27.97 13.61 -30.77
N ALA A 96 28.17 13.97 -29.51
CA ALA A 96 29.49 14.12 -28.91
C ALA A 96 30.13 12.79 -28.47
N SER A 97 29.34 11.73 -28.33
CA SER A 97 29.80 10.41 -27.87
C SER A 97 30.60 9.66 -28.94
N ARG A 98 31.71 9.06 -28.53
CA ARG A 98 32.61 8.25 -29.37
C ARG A 98 32.36 6.75 -29.19
N GLY A 99 31.82 6.35 -28.04
CA GLY A 99 31.57 4.97 -27.64
C GLY A 99 30.67 4.20 -28.60
N ARG A 100 30.86 2.89 -28.65
CA ARG A 100 30.01 2.00 -29.47
C ARG A 100 28.65 1.77 -28.82
N ILE A 101 28.65 1.67 -27.50
CA ILE A 101 27.46 1.62 -26.65
C ILE A 101 27.23 3.01 -26.06
N LEU A 102 25.98 3.45 -26.03
CA LEU A 102 25.54 4.65 -25.33
C LEU A 102 24.71 4.21 -24.13
N LEU A 103 25.11 4.59 -22.93
CA LEU A 103 24.32 4.47 -21.71
C LEU A 103 23.78 5.85 -21.37
N PHE A 104 22.47 5.97 -21.22
CA PHE A 104 21.86 7.20 -20.72
C PHE A 104 21.65 7.05 -19.22
N ALA A 105 22.12 8.03 -18.45
CA ALA A 105 22.05 8.05 -16.99
C ALA A 105 21.42 9.36 -16.50
N ASP A 106 20.57 9.27 -15.47
CA ASP A 106 20.00 10.44 -14.81
C ASP A 106 21.05 11.08 -13.87
N ASP A 107 20.97 12.41 -13.66
CA ASP A 107 21.91 13.17 -12.84
C ASP A 107 21.69 13.06 -11.32
N ASP A 108 20.71 12.23 -10.91
CA ASP A 108 20.32 11.94 -9.53
C ASP A 108 20.40 10.44 -9.17
N ASP A 109 20.98 9.62 -10.04
CA ASP A 109 21.24 8.20 -9.83
C ASP A 109 22.72 7.95 -9.45
N ILE A 110 22.96 7.13 -8.43
CA ILE A 110 24.27 6.58 -8.08
C ILE A 110 24.46 5.25 -8.82
N ALA A 111 25.55 5.14 -9.59
CA ALA A 111 25.91 3.90 -10.25
C ALA A 111 26.53 2.90 -9.27
N ASP A 112 26.09 1.63 -9.30
CA ASP A 112 26.87 0.56 -8.66
C ASP A 112 28.24 0.48 -9.33
N HIS A 113 29.30 0.17 -8.57
CA HIS A 113 30.67 0.08 -9.06
C HIS A 113 30.86 -0.83 -10.28
N ARG A 114 29.94 -1.78 -10.54
CA ARG A 114 29.98 -2.70 -11.70
C ARG A 114 29.00 -2.33 -12.82
N LEU A 115 28.28 -1.23 -12.73
CA LEU A 115 27.24 -0.84 -13.70
C LEU A 115 27.75 -0.89 -15.14
N LEU A 116 28.89 -0.26 -15.43
CA LEU A 116 29.41 -0.17 -16.81
C LEU A 116 29.86 -1.52 -17.37
N GLU A 117 30.52 -2.35 -16.56
CA GLU A 117 30.94 -3.68 -17.00
C GLU A 117 29.75 -4.61 -17.24
N GLU A 118 28.67 -4.48 -16.44
CA GLU A 118 27.47 -5.30 -16.58
C GLU A 118 26.66 -4.92 -17.83
N HIS A 119 26.53 -3.62 -18.16
CA HIS A 119 25.96 -3.20 -19.45
C HIS A 119 26.78 -3.72 -20.64
N LEU A 120 28.12 -3.71 -20.55
CA LEU A 120 28.98 -4.26 -21.60
C LEU A 120 28.80 -5.77 -21.76
N LYS A 121 28.76 -6.53 -20.66
CA LYS A 121 28.51 -7.99 -20.67
C LYS A 121 27.16 -8.33 -21.31
N ALA A 122 26.10 -7.61 -20.97
CA ALA A 122 24.79 -7.81 -21.57
C ALA A 122 24.82 -7.56 -23.09
N HIS A 123 25.53 -6.53 -23.55
CA HIS A 123 25.68 -6.30 -24.99
C HIS A 123 26.57 -7.31 -25.72
N GLU A 124 27.53 -7.93 -25.03
CA GLU A 124 28.31 -9.06 -25.57
C GLU A 124 27.44 -10.31 -25.74
N GLN A 125 26.55 -10.59 -24.78
CA GLN A 125 25.56 -11.68 -24.85
C GLN A 125 24.50 -11.41 -25.92
N HIS A 126 24.17 -10.15 -26.17
CA HIS A 126 23.19 -9.72 -27.16
C HIS A 126 23.81 -8.79 -28.23
N PRO A 127 24.61 -9.35 -29.18
CA PRO A 127 25.42 -8.55 -30.09
C PRO A 127 24.62 -7.86 -31.21
N LYS A 128 23.36 -8.26 -31.47
CA LYS A 128 22.54 -7.68 -32.54
C LYS A 128 22.31 -6.18 -32.34
N GLU A 129 22.35 -5.40 -33.42
CA GLU A 129 22.30 -3.94 -33.35
C GLU A 129 21.00 -3.37 -32.75
N ASN A 130 19.90 -4.07 -32.94
CA ASN A 130 18.56 -3.69 -32.50
C ASN A 130 18.25 -4.03 -31.02
N VAL A 131 19.26 -4.39 -30.21
CA VAL A 131 19.08 -4.73 -28.79
C VAL A 131 19.57 -3.60 -27.89
N ALA A 132 18.68 -3.06 -27.08
CA ALA A 132 18.99 -2.24 -25.92
C ALA A 132 19.00 -3.06 -24.63
N VAL A 133 19.67 -2.56 -23.60
CA VAL A 133 19.76 -3.19 -22.28
C VAL A 133 19.17 -2.23 -21.25
N LEU A 134 18.20 -2.71 -20.48
CA LEU A 134 17.65 -2.02 -19.31
C LEU A 134 18.35 -2.53 -18.05
N GLY A 135 18.95 -1.62 -17.29
CA GLY A 135 19.49 -1.90 -15.95
C GLY A 135 18.41 -1.94 -14.87
N TYR A 136 18.77 -2.48 -13.72
CA TYR A 136 17.95 -2.49 -12.50
C TYR A 136 18.22 -1.23 -11.68
N THR A 137 17.17 -0.48 -11.38
CA THR A 137 17.25 0.66 -10.45
C THR A 137 16.40 0.39 -9.23
N THR A 138 16.96 0.69 -8.07
CA THR A 138 16.23 0.71 -6.80
C THR A 138 16.51 2.02 -6.06
N TRP A 139 15.90 2.22 -4.91
CA TRP A 139 16.19 3.36 -4.05
C TRP A 139 17.57 3.24 -3.41
N ALA A 140 18.26 4.37 -3.22
CA ALA A 140 19.50 4.42 -2.46
C ALA A 140 19.29 3.88 -1.03
N PRO A 141 20.17 3.00 -0.51
CA PRO A 141 20.03 2.46 0.84
C PRO A 141 20.02 3.51 1.96
N THR A 142 20.57 4.69 1.68
CA THR A 142 20.60 5.84 2.59
C THR A 142 19.28 6.62 2.63
N LEU A 143 18.36 6.35 1.71
CA LEU A 143 17.10 7.07 1.58
C LEU A 143 15.99 6.38 2.39
N PRO A 144 15.34 7.07 3.35
CA PRO A 144 14.19 6.51 4.05
C PRO A 144 13.00 6.39 3.08
N LEU A 145 12.54 5.15 2.85
CA LEU A 145 11.40 4.89 1.96
C LEU A 145 10.09 5.36 2.58
N THR A 146 9.37 6.23 1.85
CA THR A 146 8.00 6.61 2.21
C THR A 146 6.98 5.61 1.67
N TYR A 147 5.77 5.62 2.22
CA TYR A 147 4.67 4.80 1.70
C TYR A 147 4.31 5.13 0.25
N LEU A 148 4.36 6.41 -0.14
CA LEU A 148 4.21 6.81 -1.54
C LEU A 148 5.28 6.15 -2.41
N MET A 149 6.55 6.20 -2.00
CA MET A 149 7.65 5.59 -2.74
C MET A 149 7.48 4.08 -2.89
N ARG A 150 6.95 3.39 -1.87
CA ARG A 150 6.61 1.96 -1.96
C ARG A 150 5.41 1.70 -2.87
N TYR A 151 4.38 2.55 -2.81
CA TYR A 151 3.20 2.44 -3.66
C TYR A 151 3.57 2.61 -5.14
N ILE A 152 4.32 3.67 -5.48
CA ILE A 152 4.68 3.93 -6.88
C ILE A 152 5.59 2.85 -7.46
N THR A 153 6.36 2.11 -6.64
CA THR A 153 7.26 1.05 -7.12
C THR A 153 6.65 -0.34 -7.07
N ASP A 154 6.20 -0.77 -5.89
CA ASP A 154 5.93 -2.18 -5.63
C ASP A 154 4.47 -2.54 -5.96
N LEU A 155 3.54 -1.60 -5.72
CA LEU A 155 2.10 -1.82 -5.86
C LEU A 155 1.57 -1.28 -7.19
N GLY A 156 1.65 0.03 -7.38
CA GLY A 156 1.14 0.76 -8.52
C GLY A 156 2.04 0.71 -9.75
N ARG A 157 3.34 0.40 -9.56
CA ARG A 157 4.32 0.21 -10.65
C ARG A 157 4.38 1.39 -11.64
N PHE A 158 4.21 2.59 -11.12
CA PHE A 158 4.33 3.86 -11.85
C PHE A 158 5.79 4.27 -12.07
N LEU A 159 6.69 3.76 -11.22
CA LEU A 159 8.14 3.94 -11.29
C LEU A 159 8.79 2.61 -10.89
N PHE A 160 9.92 2.20 -11.49
CA PHE A 160 10.61 0.95 -11.12
C PHE A 160 9.72 -0.32 -11.16
N ALA A 161 9.01 -0.53 -12.27
CA ALA A 161 8.17 -1.70 -12.51
C ALA A 161 8.97 -3.01 -12.75
N TYR A 162 9.92 -3.32 -11.87
CA TYR A 162 10.85 -4.45 -12.00
C TYR A 162 10.35 -5.76 -11.36
N GLY A 163 9.32 -5.71 -10.51
CA GLY A 163 8.94 -6.81 -9.61
C GLY A 163 8.76 -8.17 -10.29
N ASP A 164 8.22 -8.19 -11.52
CA ASP A 164 7.97 -9.43 -12.28
C ASP A 164 9.02 -9.69 -13.37
N LEU A 165 9.99 -8.78 -13.55
CA LEU A 165 10.97 -8.89 -14.62
C LEU A 165 12.04 -9.92 -14.29
N LYS A 166 12.27 -10.83 -15.24
CA LYS A 166 13.32 -11.86 -15.13
C LYS A 166 14.57 -11.40 -15.86
N ASP A 167 15.73 -11.73 -15.29
CA ASP A 167 17.00 -11.47 -15.94
C ASP A 167 17.04 -12.12 -17.34
N GLY A 168 17.52 -11.38 -18.34
CA GLY A 168 17.52 -11.78 -19.74
C GLY A 168 16.15 -11.71 -20.46
N GLN A 169 15.09 -11.24 -19.78
CA GLN A 169 13.78 -11.10 -20.40
C GLN A 169 13.80 -10.07 -21.54
N ILE A 170 13.23 -10.47 -22.69
CA ILE A 170 13.00 -9.58 -23.82
C ILE A 170 11.71 -8.78 -23.57
N LEU A 171 11.82 -7.47 -23.69
CA LEU A 171 10.79 -6.48 -23.42
C LEU A 171 10.57 -5.61 -24.65
N ASP A 172 9.38 -5.05 -24.75
CA ASP A 172 9.01 -4.14 -25.83
C ASP A 172 9.52 -2.70 -25.58
N PHE A 173 9.09 -1.78 -26.44
CA PHE A 173 9.52 -0.39 -26.39
C PHE A 173 9.13 0.35 -25.11
N THR A 174 8.14 -0.15 -24.36
CA THR A 174 7.67 0.50 -23.12
C THR A 174 8.68 0.39 -21.97
N TYR A 175 9.71 -0.45 -22.12
CA TYR A 175 10.76 -0.67 -21.12
C TYR A 175 12.09 0.01 -21.46
N PHE A 176 12.15 0.80 -22.54
CA PHE A 176 13.35 1.60 -22.81
C PHE A 176 13.33 2.87 -21.96
N TRP A 177 13.81 2.74 -20.73
CA TRP A 177 13.86 3.84 -19.76
C TRP A 177 15.20 4.55 -19.86
N GLY A 178 15.21 5.71 -20.50
CA GLY A 178 16.39 6.43 -20.95
C GLY A 178 17.20 7.13 -19.85
N GLY A 179 16.97 6.80 -18.58
CA GLY A 179 17.84 7.18 -17.46
C GLY A 179 18.69 6.02 -16.93
N ARG A 180 18.50 4.82 -17.52
CA ARG A 180 19.08 3.55 -17.02
C ARG A 180 19.17 2.47 -18.11
N SER A 181 19.12 2.90 -19.36
CA SER A 181 19.18 2.00 -20.52
C SER A 181 20.37 2.31 -21.40
N SER A 182 20.97 1.26 -21.96
CA SER A 182 22.02 1.38 -22.96
C SER A 182 21.59 0.82 -24.31
N CYS A 183 22.11 1.41 -25.40
CA CYS A 183 21.84 0.95 -26.75
C CYS A 183 23.06 1.17 -27.65
N LYS A 184 23.03 0.58 -28.85
CA LYS A 184 24.13 0.67 -29.80
C LYS A 184 24.04 1.96 -30.60
N ARG A 185 25.13 2.73 -30.62
CA ARG A 185 25.19 4.03 -31.31
C ARG A 185 24.87 3.92 -32.79
N SER A 186 25.34 2.84 -33.45
CA SER A 186 25.08 2.58 -34.87
C SER A 186 23.59 2.45 -35.19
N PHE A 187 22.81 1.86 -34.28
CA PHE A 187 21.38 1.67 -34.47
C PHE A 187 20.62 3.00 -34.40
N LEU A 188 20.93 3.86 -33.42
CA LEU A 188 20.37 5.21 -33.35
C LEU A 188 20.78 6.07 -34.55
N ALA A 189 22.06 6.00 -34.97
CA ALA A 189 22.54 6.75 -36.12
C ALA A 189 21.80 6.40 -37.41
N LYS A 190 21.35 5.15 -37.54
CA LYS A 190 20.62 4.65 -38.72
C LYS A 190 19.11 4.94 -38.68
N HIS A 191 18.49 4.87 -37.51
CA HIS A 191 17.03 4.85 -37.38
C HIS A 191 16.43 6.08 -36.68
N GLY A 192 17.28 6.96 -36.16
CA GLY A 192 16.90 8.25 -35.57
C GLY A 192 17.20 8.35 -34.07
N VAL A 193 17.08 9.58 -33.57
CA VAL A 193 17.38 9.98 -32.19
C VAL A 193 16.13 10.54 -31.50
N PHE A 194 16.26 11.10 -30.28
CA PHE A 194 15.14 11.60 -29.49
C PHE A 194 14.38 12.73 -30.20
N ASN A 195 13.04 12.73 -30.09
CA ASN A 195 12.20 13.76 -30.66
C ASN A 195 12.15 14.99 -29.74
N ARG A 196 12.66 16.13 -30.23
CA ARG A 196 12.78 17.39 -29.46
C ARG A 196 11.45 17.98 -28.98
N GLN A 197 10.31 17.53 -29.50
CA GLN A 197 9.00 17.95 -28.98
C GLN A 197 8.74 17.42 -27.56
N PHE A 198 9.36 16.29 -27.18
CA PHE A 198 9.30 15.76 -25.82
C PHE A 198 10.43 16.38 -24.98
N ARG A 199 10.10 17.43 -24.22
CA ARG A 199 11.09 18.20 -23.46
C ARG A 199 11.39 17.66 -22.06
N THR A 200 10.54 16.78 -21.51
CA THR A 200 10.62 16.40 -20.07
C THR A 200 10.42 14.93 -19.73
N ILE A 201 9.57 14.18 -20.45
CA ILE A 201 9.19 12.80 -20.09
C ILE A 201 8.68 12.03 -21.33
N ILE A 202 8.74 10.69 -21.29
CA ILE A 202 8.28 9.74 -22.34
C ILE A 202 9.11 9.81 -23.64
N GLU A 203 10.10 10.69 -23.72
CA GLU A 203 10.94 10.85 -24.91
C GLU A 203 11.69 9.58 -25.29
N ASP A 204 12.01 8.77 -24.28
CA ASP A 204 12.67 7.48 -24.38
C ASP A 204 11.74 6.41 -24.96
N MET A 205 10.54 6.25 -24.42
CA MET A 205 9.53 5.31 -24.90
C MET A 205 9.06 5.69 -26.31
N GLU A 206 8.96 6.98 -26.65
CA GLU A 206 8.65 7.44 -28.00
C GLU A 206 9.74 7.09 -29.01
N LEU A 207 11.01 7.32 -28.64
CA LEU A 207 12.13 6.89 -29.45
C LEU A 207 12.09 5.38 -29.67
N ALA A 208 11.94 4.61 -28.59
CA ALA A 208 11.89 3.15 -28.65
C ALA A 208 10.71 2.66 -29.50
N TYR A 209 9.54 3.31 -29.42
CA TYR A 209 8.39 3.00 -30.27
C TYR A 209 8.74 3.19 -31.76
N ARG A 210 9.37 4.31 -32.15
CA ARG A 210 9.82 4.51 -33.54
C ARG A 210 10.85 3.45 -33.96
N LEU A 211 11.78 3.14 -33.08
CA LEU A 211 12.80 2.12 -33.30
C LEU A 211 12.24 0.70 -33.39
N SER A 212 11.13 0.40 -32.71
CA SER A 212 10.48 -0.93 -32.72
C SER A 212 10.04 -1.35 -34.12
N LYS A 213 9.74 -0.38 -35.00
CA LYS A 213 9.43 -0.58 -36.42
C LYS A 213 10.60 -1.18 -37.22
N PHE A 214 11.81 -1.15 -36.63
CA PHE A 214 13.04 -1.74 -37.14
C PHE A 214 13.53 -2.92 -36.27
N GLY A 215 12.63 -3.53 -35.51
CA GLY A 215 12.91 -4.70 -34.67
C GLY A 215 13.58 -4.39 -33.34
N PHE A 216 13.59 -3.13 -32.90
CA PHE A 216 14.15 -2.75 -31.61
C PHE A 216 13.43 -3.44 -30.46
N HIS A 217 14.20 -4.00 -29.54
CA HIS A 217 13.71 -4.60 -28.31
C HIS A 217 14.70 -4.36 -27.18
N VAL A 218 14.19 -4.45 -25.96
CA VAL A 218 14.94 -4.20 -24.74
C VAL A 218 15.18 -5.55 -24.04
N VAL A 219 16.37 -5.75 -23.48
CA VAL A 219 16.67 -6.90 -22.61
C VAL A 219 16.90 -6.37 -21.21
N PHE A 220 16.21 -6.94 -20.22
CA PHE A 220 16.46 -6.62 -18.82
C PHE A 220 17.70 -7.35 -18.31
N HIS A 221 18.67 -6.60 -17.76
CA HIS A 221 19.89 -7.14 -17.15
C HIS A 221 19.96 -6.73 -15.68
N ARG A 222 19.64 -7.66 -14.79
CA ARG A 222 19.42 -7.37 -13.36
C ARG A 222 20.70 -6.96 -12.63
N ALA A 223 21.86 -7.42 -13.11
CA ALA A 223 23.16 -7.12 -12.48
C ALA A 223 23.67 -5.71 -12.78
N ALA A 224 23.13 -5.00 -13.77
CA ALA A 224 23.43 -3.60 -14.02
C ALA A 224 22.63 -2.71 -13.06
N VAL A 225 23.19 -2.43 -11.88
CA VAL A 225 22.47 -1.76 -10.77
C VAL A 225 22.77 -0.27 -10.68
N SER A 226 21.72 0.52 -10.44
CA SER A 226 21.78 1.94 -10.08
C SER A 226 20.84 2.25 -8.92
N TYR A 227 21.09 3.36 -8.22
CA TYR A 227 20.37 3.76 -7.03
C TYR A 227 19.86 5.19 -7.15
N MET A 228 18.53 5.38 -7.17
CA MET A 228 17.96 6.72 -7.19
C MET A 228 18.06 7.35 -5.80
N THR A 229 18.69 8.52 -5.73
CA THR A 229 18.98 9.22 -4.47
C THR A 229 17.94 10.26 -4.08
N ARG A 230 17.12 10.69 -5.05
CA ARG A 230 16.14 11.75 -4.84
C ARG A 230 14.83 11.17 -4.28
N PRO A 231 14.35 11.61 -3.11
CA PRO A 231 13.03 11.24 -2.62
C PRO A 231 11.94 11.81 -3.54
N LEU A 232 10.82 11.09 -3.62
CA LEU A 232 9.64 11.57 -4.33
C LEU A 232 8.57 12.04 -3.33
N THR A 233 8.13 13.28 -3.48
CA THR A 233 6.99 13.83 -2.75
C THR A 233 5.68 13.57 -3.50
N PHE A 234 4.55 13.72 -2.82
CA PHE A 234 3.23 13.53 -3.44
C PHE A 234 3.01 14.55 -4.57
N GLU A 235 3.31 15.82 -4.31
CA GLU A 235 3.21 16.90 -5.29
C GLU A 235 4.14 16.63 -6.48
N GLY A 236 5.38 16.22 -6.23
CA GLY A 236 6.32 15.88 -7.30
C GLY A 236 5.90 14.65 -8.12
N PHE A 237 5.12 13.74 -7.54
CA PHE A 237 4.50 12.63 -8.25
C PHE A 237 3.30 13.08 -9.09
N CYS A 238 2.42 13.93 -8.55
CA CYS A 238 1.30 14.54 -9.29
C CYS A 238 1.80 15.35 -10.50
N ASP A 239 2.77 16.25 -10.30
CA ASP A 239 3.40 17.05 -11.37
C ASP A 239 4.02 16.16 -12.47
N ARG A 240 4.51 14.97 -12.07
CA ARG A 240 5.02 13.99 -13.01
C ARG A 240 3.88 13.36 -13.81
N CYS A 241 2.79 12.95 -13.16
CA CYS A 241 1.63 12.36 -13.83
C CYS A 241 0.98 13.33 -14.82
N GLU A 242 0.84 14.62 -14.49
CA GLU A 242 0.31 15.64 -15.39
C GLU A 242 1.16 15.78 -16.65
N ARG A 243 2.48 15.98 -16.48
CA ARG A 243 3.43 16.03 -17.61
C ARG A 243 3.43 14.74 -18.42
N GLN A 244 3.25 13.59 -17.78
CA GLN A 244 3.10 12.31 -18.45
C GLN A 244 1.85 12.28 -19.33
N GLY A 245 0.71 12.76 -18.81
CA GLY A 245 -0.54 12.88 -19.56
C GLY A 245 -0.41 13.78 -20.80
N GLU A 246 0.19 14.96 -20.64
CA GLU A 246 0.46 15.88 -21.76
C GLU A 246 1.35 15.23 -22.84
N ALA A 247 2.41 14.54 -22.41
CA ALA A 247 3.30 13.83 -23.32
C ALA A 247 2.61 12.65 -24.02
N LEU A 248 1.77 11.87 -23.33
CA LEU A 248 0.97 10.80 -23.95
C LEU A 248 -0.04 11.36 -24.95
N PHE A 249 -0.65 12.52 -24.65
CA PHE A 249 -1.51 13.20 -25.61
C PHE A 249 -0.74 13.58 -26.87
N LEU A 250 0.43 14.22 -26.75
CA LEU A 250 1.29 14.55 -27.88
C LEU A 250 1.72 13.29 -28.66
N PHE A 251 2.11 12.23 -27.96
CA PHE A 251 2.45 10.93 -28.56
C PHE A 251 1.32 10.42 -29.46
N SER A 252 0.08 10.48 -28.97
CA SER A 252 -1.09 10.04 -29.73
C SER A 252 -1.35 10.87 -31.00
N GLN A 253 -1.02 12.17 -30.97
CA GLN A 253 -1.16 13.05 -32.13
C GLN A 253 -0.08 12.77 -33.19
N LEU A 254 1.13 12.42 -32.76
CA LEU A 254 2.25 12.12 -33.66
C LEU A 254 2.15 10.71 -34.27
N HIS A 255 1.60 9.74 -33.53
CA HIS A 255 1.57 8.32 -33.91
C HIS A 255 0.14 7.81 -33.95
N ASN A 256 -0.49 7.91 -35.13
CA ASN A 256 -1.90 7.56 -35.32
C ASN A 256 -2.09 6.09 -35.73
N ASP A 257 -1.67 5.15 -34.89
CA ASP A 257 -1.87 3.71 -35.11
C ASP A 257 -2.38 3.00 -33.84
N PRO A 258 -2.91 1.76 -33.96
CA PRO A 258 -3.53 1.07 -32.84
C PRO A 258 -2.62 0.85 -31.63
N VAL A 259 -1.32 0.57 -31.84
CA VAL A 259 -0.37 0.31 -30.75
C VAL A 259 -0.15 1.59 -29.95
N ALA A 260 0.05 2.71 -30.65
CA ALA A 260 0.20 4.02 -30.03
C ALA A 260 -1.07 4.46 -29.27
N ARG A 261 -2.27 4.27 -29.86
CA ARG A 261 -3.54 4.61 -29.20
C ARG A 261 -3.81 3.77 -27.95
N GLN A 262 -3.49 2.48 -28.00
CA GLN A 262 -3.61 1.57 -26.86
C GLN A 262 -2.63 1.96 -25.75
N PHE A 263 -1.37 2.22 -26.10
CA PHE A 263 -0.34 2.67 -25.16
C PHE A 263 -0.75 3.98 -24.46
N CYS A 264 -1.30 4.94 -25.21
CA CYS A 264 -1.78 6.21 -24.67
C CYS A 264 -3.12 6.09 -23.90
N LYS A 265 -3.70 4.90 -23.79
CA LYS A 265 -4.99 4.64 -23.13
C LYS A 265 -6.14 5.52 -23.65
N LEU A 266 -6.12 5.86 -24.94
CA LEU A 266 -7.17 6.62 -25.63
C LEU A 266 -8.17 5.70 -26.35
N ALA A 267 -8.06 4.38 -26.15
CA ALA A 267 -8.97 3.38 -26.69
C ALA A 267 -9.90 2.82 -25.60
N ASP A 268 -11.12 2.49 -26.01
CA ASP A 268 -12.23 2.00 -25.18
C ASP A 268 -11.83 0.80 -24.29
N PRO A 269 -12.12 0.83 -22.97
CA PRO A 269 -11.76 -0.24 -22.03
C PRO A 269 -12.41 -1.61 -22.31
N PHE A 270 -13.34 -1.74 -23.24
CA PHE A 270 -14.04 -3.00 -23.56
C PHE A 270 -13.45 -3.82 -24.72
N VAL A 271 -12.30 -3.43 -25.30
CA VAL A 271 -11.66 -4.27 -26.33
C VAL A 271 -10.89 -5.41 -25.65
N GLU A 272 -11.47 -6.62 -25.69
CA GLU A 272 -10.81 -7.86 -25.27
C GLU A 272 -9.42 -7.99 -25.89
N ASN A 273 -8.45 -8.23 -25.01
CA ASN A 273 -7.04 -8.37 -25.31
C ASN A 273 -6.79 -9.71 -26.03
N GLN A 274 -6.92 -9.75 -27.35
CA GLN A 274 -6.21 -10.76 -28.14
C GLN A 274 -4.87 -10.15 -28.54
N ALA A 275 -3.79 -10.66 -27.96
CA ALA A 275 -2.46 -10.47 -28.51
C ALA A 275 -2.46 -11.04 -29.94
N ILE A 276 -2.73 -10.19 -30.93
CA ILE A 276 -2.58 -10.57 -32.34
C ILE A 276 -1.08 -10.69 -32.56
N GLY A 277 -0.59 -11.93 -32.61
CA GLY A 277 0.71 -12.24 -33.17
C GLY A 277 0.77 -11.65 -34.58
N VAL A 278 1.45 -10.53 -34.73
CA VAL A 278 1.69 -9.93 -36.05
C VAL A 278 2.78 -10.77 -36.69
N ASP A 279 2.40 -11.56 -37.69
CA ASP A 279 3.33 -12.23 -38.58
C ASP A 279 4.19 -11.17 -39.29
N ALA A 280 5.44 -11.05 -38.83
CA ALA A 280 6.39 -10.06 -39.31
C ALA A 280 6.69 -10.23 -40.82
N ASP A 281 6.63 -11.46 -41.33
CA ASP A 281 6.93 -11.77 -42.72
C ASP A 281 5.77 -11.36 -43.65
N ALA A 282 4.53 -11.43 -43.16
CA ALA A 282 3.34 -11.01 -43.90
C ALA A 282 3.20 -9.47 -44.01
N ARG A 283 3.68 -8.72 -43.00
CA ARG A 283 3.55 -7.25 -42.93
C ARG A 283 4.71 -6.51 -43.59
N TRP A 284 5.85 -7.19 -43.80
CA TRP A 284 7.07 -6.64 -44.37
C TRP A 284 6.93 -6.03 -45.78
N PRO A 285 6.18 -6.62 -46.74
CA PRO A 285 6.06 -6.06 -48.08
C PRO A 285 5.37 -4.68 -48.11
N ALA A 286 4.38 -4.47 -47.24
CA ALA A 286 3.64 -3.21 -47.13
C ALA A 286 4.49 -2.12 -46.45
N VAL A 287 5.23 -2.49 -45.40
CA VAL A 287 6.18 -1.59 -44.71
C VAL A 287 7.35 -1.23 -45.63
N ALA A 288 7.89 -2.18 -46.38
CA ALA A 288 8.97 -1.94 -47.34
C ALA A 288 8.54 -1.09 -48.55
N ALA A 289 7.27 -1.14 -48.95
CA ALA A 289 6.71 -0.23 -49.97
C ALA A 289 6.64 1.22 -49.45
N LEU A 290 6.11 1.40 -48.23
CA LEU A 290 6.04 2.70 -47.56
C LEU A 290 7.43 3.28 -47.25
N PHE A 291 8.40 2.40 -46.94
CA PHE A 291 9.78 2.77 -46.71
C PHE A 291 10.49 3.18 -48.02
N ARG A 292 10.23 2.52 -49.15
CA ARG A 292 10.75 2.94 -50.45
C ARG A 292 10.18 4.29 -50.90
N GLU A 293 8.90 4.52 -50.67
CA GLU A 293 8.25 5.82 -50.91
C GLU A 293 8.88 6.94 -50.06
N LYS A 294 9.15 6.67 -48.78
CA LYS A 294 9.81 7.64 -47.86
C LYS A 294 11.29 7.83 -48.18
N VAL A 295 12.01 6.80 -48.59
CA VAL A 295 13.43 6.90 -48.99
C VAL A 295 13.58 7.69 -50.29
N ASP A 296 12.68 7.51 -51.27
CA ASP A 296 12.65 8.36 -52.48
C ASP A 296 12.40 9.84 -52.16
N GLN A 297 11.57 10.13 -51.15
CA GLN A 297 11.33 11.49 -50.64
C GLN A 297 12.53 12.09 -49.88
N VAL A 298 13.43 11.26 -49.33
CA VAL A 298 14.58 11.67 -48.50
C VAL A 298 15.86 11.90 -49.33
N SER A 299 15.80 11.77 -50.65
CA SER A 299 16.87 12.12 -51.60
C SER A 299 17.28 13.61 -51.62
N ARG A 300 16.95 14.43 -50.61
CA ARG A 300 17.29 15.87 -50.54
C ARG A 300 17.96 16.25 -49.22
N VAL A 301 19.04 15.53 -48.89
CA VAL A 301 19.98 15.91 -47.82
C VAL A 301 20.81 17.17 -48.19
N GLU A 302 20.73 17.67 -49.43
CA GLU A 302 21.44 18.89 -49.87
C GLU A 302 20.75 20.23 -49.53
N ARG A 303 20.03 20.35 -48.40
CA ARG A 303 19.47 21.64 -47.95
C ARG A 303 19.72 22.01 -46.49
N PHE A 304 20.80 21.50 -45.90
CA PHE A 304 21.31 21.99 -44.60
C PHE A 304 22.39 23.08 -44.70
N LEU A 305 22.71 23.56 -45.91
CA LEU A 305 23.62 24.70 -46.16
C LEU A 305 22.89 26.00 -46.57
N ALA A 306 21.56 26.08 -46.39
CA ALA A 306 20.76 27.24 -46.78
C ALA A 306 20.34 28.16 -45.61
N TRP A 307 20.92 27.99 -44.42
CA TRP A 307 20.65 28.85 -43.25
C TRP A 307 21.88 29.69 -42.93
N GLY A 308 22.20 30.58 -43.86
CA GLY A 308 23.37 31.45 -43.82
C GLY A 308 23.46 32.27 -42.52
N PHE A 309 24.66 32.22 -41.93
CA PHE A 309 25.23 33.28 -41.11
C PHE A 309 26.76 33.20 -41.25
N GLU A 310 27.32 34.10 -42.06
CA GLU A 310 28.73 34.52 -41.99
C GLU A 310 28.77 35.87 -41.25
N PRO A 311 29.68 36.08 -40.28
CA PRO A 311 30.02 37.42 -39.82
C PRO A 311 31.06 38.03 -40.76
N GLU A 312 30.73 39.23 -41.25
CA GLU A 312 31.50 40.03 -42.21
C GLU A 312 32.92 40.38 -41.76
N ALA A 313 33.78 40.58 -42.76
CA ALA A 313 35.11 41.15 -42.65
C ALA A 313 35.07 42.59 -42.08
N ILE A 314 35.86 42.84 -41.04
CA ILE A 314 36.10 44.18 -40.50
C ILE A 314 37.33 44.79 -41.20
N SER A 315 37.14 46.00 -41.69
CA SER A 315 38.12 46.85 -42.40
C SER A 315 39.15 47.51 -41.45
N GLU A 316 40.38 47.65 -41.95
CA GLU A 316 41.61 48.19 -41.30
C GLU A 316 41.59 49.69 -40.89
N ALA A 317 40.58 50.19 -40.17
CA ALA A 317 40.59 51.60 -39.72
C ALA A 317 40.27 51.84 -38.22
N ALA A 318 40.14 50.79 -37.39
CA ALA A 318 39.64 50.91 -36.01
C ALA A 318 40.64 50.61 -34.88
N GLU A 319 41.95 50.50 -35.15
CA GLU A 319 42.91 49.98 -34.16
C GLU A 319 43.39 50.97 -33.08
N SER A 320 43.22 52.29 -33.22
CA SER A 320 43.91 53.23 -32.31
C SER A 320 43.12 53.65 -31.05
N LYS A 321 41.79 53.44 -30.99
CA LYS A 321 40.96 53.83 -29.83
C LYS A 321 40.63 52.70 -28.85
N GLN A 322 40.62 51.44 -29.29
CA GLN A 322 40.26 50.28 -28.45
C GLN A 322 41.40 49.83 -27.51
N MET A 323 42.67 50.05 -27.87
CA MET A 323 43.81 49.67 -27.03
C MET A 323 43.87 50.42 -25.68
N ALA A 324 43.52 51.71 -25.66
CA ALA A 324 43.57 52.52 -24.43
C ALA A 324 42.50 52.13 -23.39
N GLN A 325 41.34 51.64 -23.86
CA GLN A 325 40.26 51.21 -22.97
C GLN A 325 40.49 49.81 -22.41
N ALA A 326 41.13 48.92 -23.19
CA ALA A 326 41.53 47.59 -22.75
C ALA A 326 42.58 47.62 -21.63
N GLU A 327 43.49 48.61 -21.64
CA GLU A 327 44.54 48.75 -20.64
C GLU A 327 44.00 49.26 -19.28
N ALA A 328 43.00 50.15 -19.31
CA ALA A 328 42.29 50.61 -18.11
C ALA A 328 41.50 49.48 -17.41
N TYR A 329 40.84 48.62 -18.19
CA TYR A 329 40.15 47.43 -17.67
C TYR A 329 41.12 46.42 -17.04
N ARG A 330 42.33 46.29 -17.60
CA ARG A 330 43.36 45.37 -17.08
C ARG A 330 43.82 45.75 -15.66
N LEU A 331 43.91 47.05 -15.36
CA LEU A 331 44.30 47.54 -14.04
C LEU A 331 43.20 47.31 -12.99
N GLN A 332 41.93 47.58 -13.33
CA GLN A 332 40.79 47.32 -12.43
C GLN A 332 40.64 45.83 -12.11
N MET A 333 40.87 44.95 -13.09
CA MET A 333 40.83 43.51 -12.87
C MET A 333 41.90 43.02 -11.89
N HIS A 334 43.10 43.60 -11.94
CA HIS A 334 44.18 43.24 -11.00
C HIS A 334 43.83 43.56 -9.55
N GLU A 335 43.17 44.70 -9.29
CA GLU A 335 42.73 45.10 -7.96
C GLU A 335 41.61 44.21 -7.41
N LEU A 336 40.69 43.79 -8.29
CA LEU A 336 39.64 42.82 -7.97
C LEU A 336 40.22 41.43 -7.65
N PHE A 337 41.22 40.97 -8.42
CA PHE A 337 41.88 39.69 -8.15
C PHE A 337 42.59 39.65 -6.80
N ALA A 338 43.24 40.74 -6.39
CA ALA A 338 43.88 40.82 -5.08
C ALA A 338 42.86 40.71 -3.93
N LYS A 339 41.70 41.38 -4.05
CA LYS A 339 40.60 41.27 -3.08
C LYS A 339 39.98 39.87 -3.04
N CYS A 340 39.81 39.24 -4.19
CA CYS A 340 39.32 37.86 -4.27
C CYS A 340 40.26 36.89 -3.55
N SER A 341 41.59 36.99 -3.75
CA SER A 341 42.55 36.13 -3.05
C SER A 341 42.50 36.28 -1.53
N GLU A 342 42.28 37.49 -1.01
CA GLU A 342 42.17 37.71 0.45
C GLU A 342 40.89 37.10 1.04
N LEU A 343 39.77 37.20 0.33
CA LEU A 343 38.51 36.54 0.72
C LEU A 343 38.60 35.01 0.62
N GLN A 344 39.33 34.50 -0.37
CA GLN A 344 39.55 33.07 -0.57
C GLN A 344 40.35 32.44 0.57
N ALA A 345 41.33 33.17 1.11
CA ALA A 345 42.08 32.74 2.29
C ALA A 345 41.18 32.65 3.54
N LYS A 346 40.30 33.65 3.75
CA LYS A 346 39.36 33.67 4.89
C LYS A 346 38.31 32.56 4.80
N LEU A 347 37.82 32.28 3.59
CA LEU A 347 36.86 31.19 3.35
C LEU A 347 37.48 29.82 3.64
N SER A 348 38.71 29.59 3.18
CA SER A 348 39.41 28.32 3.39
C SER A 348 39.67 28.01 4.87
N GLU A 349 39.89 29.05 5.68
CA GLU A 349 40.06 28.92 7.13
C GLU A 349 38.74 28.54 7.85
N GLN A 350 37.60 29.08 7.39
CA GLN A 350 36.27 28.70 7.87
C GLN A 350 35.86 27.29 7.43
N GLU A 351 36.16 26.90 6.20
CA GLU A 351 35.91 25.55 5.68
C GLU A 351 36.67 24.49 6.49
N ALA A 352 37.94 24.75 6.83
CA ALA A 352 38.73 23.85 7.67
C ALA A 352 38.20 23.76 9.11
N ALA A 353 37.55 24.79 9.63
CA ALA A 353 36.87 24.75 10.94
C ALA A 353 35.56 23.94 10.85
N HIS A 354 34.80 24.10 9.77
CA HIS A 354 33.55 23.37 9.55
C HIS A 354 33.79 21.86 9.34
N GLN A 355 34.79 21.48 8.53
CA GLN A 355 35.17 20.08 8.30
C GLN A 355 35.56 19.36 9.60
N ARG A 356 36.23 20.05 10.53
CA ARG A 356 36.57 19.49 11.85
C ARG A 356 35.32 19.26 12.71
N SER A 357 34.30 20.11 12.59
CA SER A 357 33.02 19.95 13.28
C SER A 357 32.18 18.82 12.68
N GLU A 358 32.09 18.73 11.36
CA GLU A 358 31.38 17.65 10.66
C GLU A 358 31.98 16.27 10.98
N ALA A 359 33.31 16.15 10.99
CA ALA A 359 33.99 14.91 11.33
C ALA A 359 33.66 14.43 12.76
N ALA A 360 33.51 15.36 13.71
CA ALA A 360 33.10 15.02 15.09
C ALA A 360 31.65 14.55 15.16
N HIS A 361 30.72 15.23 14.46
CA HIS A 361 29.30 14.85 14.42
C HIS A 361 29.06 13.54 13.67
N GLN A 362 29.85 13.24 12.62
CA GLN A 362 29.78 11.97 11.90
C GLN A 362 30.16 10.78 12.79
N GLY A 363 31.14 10.94 13.68
CA GLY A 363 31.52 9.91 14.65
C GLY A 363 30.41 9.58 15.64
N GLU A 364 29.66 10.60 16.08
CA GLU A 364 28.53 10.44 17.02
C GLU A 364 27.31 9.81 16.32
N LEU A 365 27.02 10.22 15.09
CA LEU A 365 25.97 9.64 14.25
C LEU A 365 26.23 8.17 13.92
N ALA A 366 27.48 7.79 13.62
CA ALA A 366 27.83 6.40 13.37
C ALA A 366 27.52 5.50 14.58
N LYS A 367 27.85 5.97 15.79
CA LYS A 367 27.60 5.26 17.05
C LYS A 367 26.11 5.13 17.37
N LEU A 368 25.34 6.18 17.10
CA LEU A 368 23.89 6.17 17.32
C LEU A 368 23.17 5.26 16.31
N ASN A 369 23.64 5.23 15.06
CA ASN A 369 23.11 4.35 14.03
C ASN A 369 23.38 2.87 14.32
N GLU A 370 24.56 2.55 14.87
CA GLU A 370 24.90 1.18 15.29
C GLU A 370 23.98 0.71 16.44
N ASN A 371 23.72 1.58 17.42
CA ASN A 371 22.76 1.30 18.51
C ASN A 371 21.33 1.13 17.99
N MET A 372 20.89 1.95 17.03
CA MET A 372 19.57 1.81 16.41
C MET A 372 19.44 0.52 15.59
N ALA A 373 20.51 0.08 14.92
CA ALA A 373 20.51 -1.18 14.20
C ALA A 373 20.37 -2.39 15.14
N ASP A 374 21.09 -2.39 16.27
CA ASP A 374 20.96 -3.44 17.29
C ASP A 374 19.56 -3.48 17.90
N LEU A 375 18.99 -2.32 18.25
CA LEU A 375 17.62 -2.22 18.77
C LEU A 375 16.58 -2.71 17.76
N ARG A 376 16.71 -2.36 16.47
CA ARG A 376 15.81 -2.84 15.41
C ARG A 376 15.88 -4.34 15.23
N ASN A 377 17.07 -4.93 15.29
CA ASN A 377 17.24 -6.38 15.17
C ASN A 377 16.57 -7.12 16.34
N ARG A 378 16.74 -6.62 17.58
CA ARG A 378 16.05 -7.18 18.76
C ARG A 378 14.54 -7.05 18.66
N LEU A 379 14.04 -5.94 18.13
CA LEU A 379 12.61 -5.70 17.95
C LEU A 379 12.02 -6.63 16.88
N ALA A 380 12.75 -6.87 15.80
CA ALA A 380 12.38 -7.84 14.76
C ALA A 380 12.36 -9.28 15.30
N GLU A 381 13.32 -9.66 16.15
CA GLU A 381 13.37 -10.97 16.79
C GLU A 381 12.21 -11.19 17.76
N ILE A 382 11.91 -10.20 18.60
CA ILE A 382 10.76 -10.21 19.52
C ILE A 382 9.44 -10.29 18.74
N ASN A 383 9.28 -9.53 17.66
CA ASN A 383 8.09 -9.58 16.82
C ASN A 383 7.92 -10.93 16.12
N GLY A 384 9.01 -11.54 15.63
CA GLY A 384 8.97 -12.88 15.06
C GLY A 384 8.53 -13.95 16.08
N LEU A 385 9.05 -13.86 17.30
CA LEU A 385 8.65 -14.73 18.42
C LEU A 385 7.18 -14.53 18.80
N LEU A 386 6.72 -13.28 18.93
CA LEU A 386 5.32 -12.95 19.22
C LEU A 386 4.38 -13.46 18.13
N HIS A 387 4.75 -13.32 16.86
CA HIS A 387 3.96 -13.80 15.74
C HIS A 387 3.80 -15.33 15.76
N SER A 388 4.89 -16.07 15.98
CA SER A 388 4.84 -17.54 16.08
C SER A 388 3.97 -18.02 17.26
N LYS A 389 4.04 -17.31 18.39
CA LYS A 389 3.27 -17.62 19.60
C LYS A 389 1.79 -17.27 19.42
N SER A 390 1.49 -16.19 18.70
CA SER A 390 0.13 -15.78 18.35
C SER A 390 -0.54 -16.76 17.40
N ILE A 391 0.17 -17.27 16.39
CA ILE A 391 -0.36 -18.31 15.48
C ILE A 391 -0.69 -19.57 16.28
N SER A 392 0.23 -20.02 17.13
CA SER A 392 0.04 -21.20 17.97
C SER A 392 -1.15 -21.04 18.94
N LEU A 393 -1.33 -19.85 19.52
CA LEU A 393 -2.45 -19.55 20.41
C LEU A 393 -3.79 -19.55 19.65
N ALA A 394 -3.85 -18.94 18.46
CA ALA A 394 -5.04 -18.93 17.61
C ALA A 394 -5.44 -20.35 17.17
N GLU A 395 -4.46 -21.20 16.81
CA GLU A 395 -4.71 -22.61 16.49
C GLU A 395 -5.26 -23.40 17.70
N GLN A 396 -4.79 -23.09 18.91
CA GLN A 396 -5.28 -23.72 20.15
C GLN A 396 -6.69 -23.25 20.52
N GLU A 397 -6.98 -21.95 20.38
CA GLU A 397 -8.32 -21.39 20.59
C GLU A 397 -9.33 -21.99 19.60
N GLN A 398 -8.95 -22.09 18.32
CA GLN A 398 -9.80 -22.71 17.29
C GLN A 398 -10.11 -24.18 17.61
N ARG A 399 -9.11 -24.95 18.07
CA ARG A 399 -9.33 -26.34 18.55
C ARG A 399 -10.24 -26.40 19.76
N GLY A 400 -10.12 -25.44 20.68
CA GLY A 400 -10.98 -25.32 21.87
C GLY A 400 -12.45 -25.08 21.50
N VAL A 401 -12.70 -24.17 20.55
CA VAL A 401 -14.05 -23.91 20.02
C VAL A 401 -14.61 -25.15 19.32
N GLU A 402 -13.81 -25.83 18.50
CA GLU A 402 -14.24 -27.03 17.78
C GLU A 402 -14.60 -28.19 18.73
N LEU A 403 -13.78 -28.43 19.76
CA LEU A 403 -14.06 -29.45 20.78
C LEU A 403 -15.31 -29.12 21.59
N THR A 404 -15.53 -27.84 21.91
CA THR A 404 -16.72 -27.37 22.63
C THR A 404 -17.99 -27.57 21.80
N ASP A 405 -17.95 -27.27 20.50
CA ASP A 405 -19.08 -27.48 19.58
C ASP A 405 -19.38 -28.98 19.40
N ARG A 406 -18.36 -29.82 19.27
CA ARG A 406 -18.54 -31.29 19.22
C ARG A 406 -19.17 -31.83 20.51
N LEU A 407 -18.70 -31.38 21.68
CA LEU A 407 -19.26 -31.77 22.98
C LEU A 407 -20.72 -31.33 23.09
N ARG A 408 -21.05 -30.11 22.68
CA ARG A 408 -22.43 -29.59 22.64
C ARG A 408 -23.32 -30.47 21.75
N LYS A 409 -22.89 -30.82 20.54
CA LYS A 409 -23.65 -31.70 19.62
C LYS A 409 -23.90 -33.10 20.22
N GLN A 410 -22.93 -33.66 20.92
CA GLN A 410 -23.10 -34.95 21.60
C GLN A 410 -24.08 -34.85 22.78
N LEU A 411 -23.95 -33.83 23.63
CA LEU A 411 -24.87 -33.60 24.75
C LEU A 411 -26.31 -33.38 24.27
N TRP A 412 -26.50 -32.66 23.15
CA TRP A 412 -27.82 -32.46 22.55
C TRP A 412 -28.43 -33.77 22.04
N SER A 413 -27.61 -34.65 21.46
CA SER A 413 -28.04 -35.97 21.00
C SER A 413 -28.48 -36.87 22.17
N VAL A 414 -27.72 -36.85 23.29
CA VAL A 414 -28.08 -37.57 24.52
C VAL A 414 -29.38 -37.03 25.11
N ARG A 415 -29.58 -35.69 25.14
CA ARG A 415 -30.83 -35.07 25.59
C ARG A 415 -32.03 -35.51 24.75
N LYS A 416 -31.87 -35.54 23.42
CA LYS A 416 -32.93 -35.98 22.50
C LYS A 416 -33.31 -37.44 22.74
N LEU A 417 -32.32 -38.32 22.93
CA LEU A 417 -32.54 -39.73 23.27
C LEU A 417 -33.25 -39.91 24.62
N SER A 418 -32.84 -39.16 25.65
CA SER A 418 -33.51 -39.21 26.96
C SER A 418 -34.98 -38.81 26.87
N ARG A 419 -35.31 -37.71 26.16
CA ARG A 419 -36.71 -37.29 25.97
C ARG A 419 -37.56 -38.34 25.26
N LEU A 420 -37.03 -38.97 24.21
CA LEU A 420 -37.75 -40.01 23.49
C LEU A 420 -38.07 -41.21 24.40
N LEU A 421 -37.16 -41.55 25.31
CA LEU A 421 -37.35 -42.63 26.27
C LEU A 421 -38.34 -42.25 27.38
N ASP A 422 -38.30 -41.01 27.89
CA ASP A 422 -39.29 -40.48 28.84
C ASP A 422 -40.71 -40.45 28.24
N ASP A 423 -40.83 -40.08 26.97
CA ASP A 423 -42.11 -40.08 26.25
C ASP A 423 -42.62 -41.50 25.99
N ALA A 424 -41.71 -42.45 25.72
CA ALA A 424 -42.05 -43.87 25.61
C ALA A 424 -42.53 -44.45 26.96
N GLU A 425 -41.91 -44.05 28.08
CA GLU A 425 -42.36 -44.44 29.42
C GLU A 425 -43.76 -43.88 29.73
N LYS A 426 -44.01 -42.59 29.44
CA LYS A 426 -45.34 -41.98 29.60
C LYS A 426 -46.38 -42.66 28.72
N ALA A 427 -46.03 -43.01 27.48
CA ALA A 427 -46.91 -43.75 26.57
C ALA A 427 -47.21 -45.16 27.12
N ALA A 428 -46.21 -45.86 27.66
CA ALA A 428 -46.39 -47.16 28.31
C ALA A 428 -47.29 -47.05 29.55
N ALA A 429 -47.15 -46.01 30.38
CA ALA A 429 -48.01 -45.76 31.52
C ALA A 429 -49.47 -45.45 31.12
N ARG A 430 -49.68 -44.72 30.03
CA ARG A 430 -51.02 -44.48 29.44
C ARG A 430 -51.63 -45.78 28.90
N LEU A 431 -50.82 -46.62 28.25
CA LEU A 431 -51.26 -47.95 27.82
C LEU A 431 -51.68 -48.81 29.01
N ARG A 432 -50.87 -48.86 30.09
CA ARG A 432 -51.16 -49.59 31.34
C ARG A 432 -52.47 -49.18 32.01
N SER A 433 -52.80 -47.89 31.96
CA SER A 433 -54.03 -47.35 32.57
C SER A 433 -55.28 -47.50 31.69
N SER A 434 -55.12 -47.84 30.41
CA SER A 434 -56.22 -48.02 29.48
C SER A 434 -57.11 -49.22 29.82
N ARG A 435 -58.42 -49.09 29.61
CA ARG A 435 -59.40 -50.17 29.86
C ARG A 435 -59.10 -51.44 29.06
N ARG A 436 -58.60 -51.27 27.82
CA ARG A 436 -58.21 -52.38 26.95
C ARG A 436 -57.05 -53.18 27.54
N TRP A 437 -56.06 -52.53 28.14
CA TRP A 437 -54.91 -53.18 28.80
C TRP A 437 -55.32 -53.97 30.04
N LYS A 438 -56.18 -53.38 30.89
CA LYS A 438 -56.68 -54.03 32.11
C LYS A 438 -57.56 -55.25 31.83
N LEU A 439 -58.21 -55.30 30.66
CA LEU A 439 -59.06 -56.42 30.24
C LEU A 439 -58.32 -57.48 29.42
N ALA A 440 -57.44 -57.06 28.50
CA ALA A 440 -56.77 -57.97 27.57
C ALA A 440 -55.65 -58.80 28.23
N ASN A 441 -54.92 -58.24 29.21
CA ASN A 441 -53.76 -58.90 29.83
C ASN A 441 -54.14 -60.11 30.71
N PRO A 442 -55.20 -60.05 31.56
CA PRO A 442 -55.70 -61.23 32.27
C PRO A 442 -56.24 -62.29 31.31
N MET A 443 -56.93 -61.88 30.24
CA MET A 443 -57.49 -62.79 29.23
C MET A 443 -56.40 -63.53 28.44
N THR A 444 -55.33 -62.84 28.03
CA THR A 444 -54.19 -63.50 27.34
C THR A 444 -53.38 -64.39 28.28
N ALA A 445 -53.29 -64.07 29.57
CA ALA A 445 -52.68 -64.94 30.57
C ALA A 445 -53.52 -66.20 30.85
N ILE A 446 -54.85 -66.10 30.81
CA ILE A 446 -55.79 -67.23 30.92
C ILE A 446 -55.74 -68.09 29.65
N GLU A 447 -55.77 -67.49 28.45
CA GLU A 447 -55.64 -68.19 27.18
C GLU A 447 -54.30 -68.94 27.04
N ALA A 448 -53.19 -68.32 27.49
CA ALA A 448 -51.87 -68.96 27.50
C ALA A 448 -51.76 -70.16 28.45
N LYS A 449 -52.57 -70.20 29.53
CA LYS A 449 -52.65 -71.35 30.45
C LYS A 449 -53.57 -72.46 29.95
N LEU A 450 -54.61 -72.14 29.18
CA LEU A 450 -55.60 -73.10 28.69
C LEU A 450 -55.21 -73.75 27.35
N PHE A 451 -54.34 -73.12 26.56
CA PHE A 451 -53.90 -73.64 25.26
C PHE A 451 -52.36 -73.56 25.11
N PRO A 452 -51.61 -74.58 25.57
CA PRO A 452 -50.15 -74.59 25.45
C PRO A 452 -49.75 -74.89 24.00
N GLY A 453 -49.37 -73.85 23.25
CA GLY A 453 -48.93 -73.98 21.86
C GLY A 453 -49.11 -72.74 20.99
N LYS A 454 -49.91 -71.75 21.41
CA LYS A 454 -49.94 -70.43 20.76
C LYS A 454 -48.97 -69.49 21.46
N VAL A 455 -48.05 -68.88 20.70
CA VAL A 455 -47.20 -67.79 21.18
C VAL A 455 -48.11 -66.64 21.58
N SER A 456 -48.35 -66.50 22.87
CA SER A 456 -48.99 -65.32 23.43
C SER A 456 -48.01 -64.16 23.27
N MET A 457 -48.25 -63.28 22.30
CA MET A 457 -47.60 -61.97 22.27
C MET A 457 -48.21 -61.09 23.39
N GLY A 458 -47.93 -61.48 24.63
CA GLY A 458 -48.06 -60.57 25.75
C GLY A 458 -46.96 -59.51 25.65
N TYR A 459 -47.33 -58.24 25.81
CA TYR A 459 -46.43 -57.09 25.70
C TYR A 459 -45.42 -56.96 26.86
N GLY A 460 -45.06 -58.07 27.55
CA GLY A 460 -44.11 -58.09 28.68
C GLY A 460 -42.68 -57.68 28.31
N HIS A 461 -42.32 -57.69 27.01
CA HIS A 461 -41.08 -57.09 26.54
C HIS A 461 -41.04 -55.58 26.77
N LEU A 462 -42.17 -54.88 26.60
CA LEU A 462 -42.26 -53.45 26.88
C LEU A 462 -42.04 -53.17 28.37
N GLU A 463 -42.54 -54.04 29.25
CA GLU A 463 -42.31 -53.91 30.70
C GLU A 463 -40.86 -54.14 31.09
N LYS A 464 -40.19 -55.12 30.47
CA LYS A 464 -38.74 -55.32 30.67
C LYS A 464 -37.93 -54.11 30.19
N ILE A 465 -38.28 -53.54 29.04
CA ILE A 465 -37.59 -52.37 28.48
C ILE A 465 -37.82 -51.13 29.36
N VAL A 466 -39.06 -50.88 29.79
CA VAL A 466 -39.39 -49.74 30.66
C VAL A 466 -38.78 -49.89 32.05
N ALA A 467 -38.79 -51.10 32.62
CA ALA A 467 -38.17 -51.37 33.92
C ALA A 467 -36.64 -51.22 33.86
N ALA A 468 -36.00 -51.80 32.84
CA ALA A 468 -34.56 -51.64 32.61
C ALA A 468 -34.17 -50.18 32.38
N TYR A 469 -34.98 -49.41 31.65
CA TYR A 469 -34.76 -47.98 31.47
C TYR A 469 -34.94 -47.18 32.76
N SER A 470 -35.98 -47.49 33.55
CA SER A 470 -36.23 -46.81 34.83
C SER A 470 -35.10 -47.07 35.83
N GLU A 471 -34.61 -48.30 35.90
CA GLU A 471 -33.48 -48.70 36.75
C GLU A 471 -32.16 -48.07 36.27
N TRP A 472 -31.95 -48.01 34.96
CA TRP A 472 -30.83 -47.27 34.36
C TRP A 472 -30.91 -45.77 34.63
N ARG A 473 -32.09 -45.16 34.50
CA ARG A 473 -32.29 -43.72 34.74
C ARG A 473 -32.08 -43.35 36.21
N ALA A 474 -32.48 -44.22 37.14
CA ALA A 474 -32.25 -44.06 38.57
C ALA A 474 -30.77 -44.20 38.95
N SER A 475 -29.99 -45.00 38.21
CA SER A 475 -28.54 -45.14 38.40
C SER A 475 -27.70 -44.06 37.71
N HIS A 476 -28.30 -43.24 36.83
CA HIS A 476 -27.62 -42.18 36.07
C HIS A 476 -28.27 -40.80 36.31
N PRO A 477 -28.25 -40.27 37.56
CA PRO A 477 -28.82 -38.95 37.89
C PRO A 477 -28.13 -37.79 37.17
N GLU A 478 -26.88 -37.94 36.75
CA GLU A 478 -26.08 -36.96 36.01
C GLU A 478 -26.72 -36.54 34.68
N ILE A 479 -27.59 -37.36 34.09
CA ILE A 479 -28.33 -37.01 32.86
C ILE A 479 -29.27 -35.81 33.09
N ALA A 480 -29.77 -35.63 34.32
CA ALA A 480 -30.58 -34.45 34.67
C ALA A 480 -29.75 -33.14 34.67
N LYS A 481 -28.43 -33.25 34.91
CA LYS A 481 -27.49 -32.10 34.91
C LYS A 481 -27.01 -31.72 33.51
N ILE A 482 -27.38 -32.47 32.47
CA ILE A 482 -27.02 -32.15 31.08
C ILE A 482 -27.61 -30.81 30.65
N GLU A 483 -28.78 -30.40 31.16
CA GLU A 483 -29.34 -29.07 30.87
C GLU A 483 -28.48 -27.94 31.46
N GLU A 484 -28.00 -28.09 32.69
CA GLU A 484 -27.04 -27.15 33.30
C GLU A 484 -25.70 -27.16 32.55
N GLN A 485 -25.19 -28.32 32.13
CA GLN A 485 -23.93 -28.41 31.38
C GLN A 485 -24.03 -27.79 29.98
N ILE A 486 -25.14 -27.97 29.27
CA ILE A 486 -25.37 -27.31 27.97
C ILE A 486 -25.45 -25.79 28.15
N SER A 487 -26.06 -25.32 29.23
CA SER A 487 -26.16 -23.88 29.55
C SER A 487 -24.82 -23.30 30.02
N ALA A 488 -24.04 -24.02 30.82
CA ALA A 488 -22.70 -23.62 31.24
C ALA A 488 -21.74 -23.52 30.04
N LEU A 489 -21.92 -24.36 29.01
CA LEU A 489 -21.18 -24.29 27.74
C LEU A 489 -21.67 -23.17 26.79
N GLN A 490 -22.64 -22.33 27.19
CA GLN A 490 -23.02 -21.12 26.43
C GLN A 490 -22.10 -19.93 26.73
N PHE A 491 -21.37 -19.95 27.83
CA PHE A 491 -20.40 -18.92 28.20
C PHE A 491 -19.05 -19.61 28.44
N PRO A 492 -18.01 -19.35 27.62
CA PRO A 492 -16.73 -20.01 27.81
C PRO A 492 -16.10 -19.55 29.13
N THR A 493 -16.18 -20.35 30.19
CA THR A 493 -15.29 -20.19 31.34
C THR A 493 -13.92 -20.72 30.95
N VAL A 494 -12.96 -19.81 30.78
CA VAL A 494 -11.55 -20.13 30.52
C VAL A 494 -11.02 -21.02 31.67
N PRO A 495 -10.42 -22.19 31.39
CA PRO A 495 -9.89 -23.04 32.45
C PRO A 495 -8.62 -22.41 33.05
N LYS A 496 -8.54 -22.32 34.40
CA LYS A 496 -7.27 -22.08 35.10
C LYS A 496 -6.42 -23.36 35.05
N TRP A 497 -5.22 -23.24 34.51
CA TRP A 497 -4.30 -24.36 34.30
C TRP A 497 -3.66 -24.83 35.64
N PRO A 498 -3.70 -26.12 35.99
CA PRO A 498 -2.94 -26.65 37.12
C PRO A 498 -1.54 -27.09 36.65
N GLY A 499 -0.48 -26.54 37.28
CA GLY A 499 0.89 -27.06 37.13
C GLY A 499 1.93 -26.13 36.52
N VAL A 500 1.97 -24.86 36.93
CA VAL A 500 3.18 -24.03 36.74
C VAL A 500 3.70 -23.65 38.12
N ASP A 501 4.75 -24.36 38.55
CA ASP A 501 5.54 -23.95 39.70
C ASP A 501 6.09 -22.55 39.45
N SER A 502 5.79 -21.66 40.40
CA SER A 502 6.24 -20.27 40.44
C SER A 502 7.75 -20.20 40.67
N GLY A 503 8.52 -20.38 39.59
CA GLY A 503 9.91 -19.95 39.49
C GLY A 503 9.97 -18.44 39.27
N LYS A 504 10.51 -17.73 40.25
CA LYS A 504 10.66 -16.27 40.31
C LYS A 504 11.30 -15.69 39.04
N ASN A 505 10.52 -14.90 38.30
CA ASN A 505 10.88 -13.82 37.34
C ASN A 505 10.15 -13.95 35.99
N THR A 506 8.84 -13.80 36.03
CA THR A 506 8.06 -13.33 34.89
C THR A 506 7.17 -12.22 35.41
N GLN A 507 7.47 -10.97 35.02
CA GLN A 507 6.48 -9.91 35.08
C GLN A 507 5.29 -10.39 34.26
N SER A 508 4.19 -10.64 34.96
CA SER A 508 2.90 -10.99 34.42
C SER A 508 2.48 -9.94 33.39
N SER A 509 2.20 -10.35 32.15
CA SER A 509 1.32 -9.56 31.30
C SER A 509 -0.05 -9.57 31.97
N GLU A 510 -0.43 -8.45 32.57
CA GLU A 510 -1.77 -8.26 33.11
C GLU A 510 -2.79 -8.47 32.00
N ALA A 511 -3.83 -9.25 32.27
CA ALA A 511 -5.04 -9.21 31.45
C ALA A 511 -5.51 -7.74 31.44
N VAL A 512 -5.66 -7.15 30.25
CA VAL A 512 -6.13 -5.76 30.12
C VAL A 512 -7.49 -5.68 30.80
N GLY A 513 -7.51 -5.04 31.97
CA GLY A 513 -8.72 -4.81 32.73
C GLY A 513 -9.65 -3.84 31.99
N PRO A 514 -10.90 -3.72 32.46
CA PRO A 514 -11.81 -2.69 31.95
C PRO A 514 -11.13 -1.32 32.00
N PRO A 515 -11.32 -0.48 30.97
CA PRO A 515 -10.64 0.81 30.89
C PRO A 515 -10.95 1.66 32.13
N LEU A 516 -9.91 2.26 32.70
CA LEU A 516 -10.11 3.23 33.78
C LEU A 516 -10.87 4.43 33.20
N PRO A 517 -12.01 4.83 33.80
CA PRO A 517 -12.76 5.98 33.35
C PRO A 517 -11.87 7.22 33.36
N SER A 518 -11.91 8.01 32.28
CA SER A 518 -11.14 9.26 32.17
C SER A 518 -11.61 10.33 33.15
N LEU A 519 -12.86 10.23 33.63
CA LEU A 519 -13.53 11.23 34.45
C LEU A 519 -14.34 10.55 35.59
N PRO A 520 -14.46 11.17 36.77
CA PRO A 520 -15.43 10.76 37.79
C PRO A 520 -16.86 10.88 37.28
N ILE A 521 -17.75 10.00 37.74
CA ILE A 521 -19.17 9.95 37.33
C ILE A 521 -19.86 11.30 37.50
N GLU A 522 -19.62 11.96 38.64
CA GLU A 522 -20.25 13.24 39.00
C GLU A 522 -19.78 14.42 38.13
N SER A 523 -18.71 14.22 37.35
CA SER A 523 -18.19 15.25 36.44
C SER A 523 -18.70 15.08 35.00
N ILE A 524 -19.46 14.01 34.72
CA ILE A 524 -19.99 13.77 33.39
C ILE A 524 -21.25 14.62 33.17
N HIS A 525 -21.17 15.57 32.24
CA HIS A 525 -22.23 16.48 31.84
C HIS A 525 -22.16 16.76 30.33
N PHE A 526 -23.28 16.57 29.63
CA PHE A 526 -23.42 16.90 28.21
C PHE A 526 -24.25 18.18 28.02
N ALA A 527 -23.76 19.09 27.17
CA ALA A 527 -24.47 20.33 26.86
C ALA A 527 -25.78 20.02 26.10
N THR A 528 -26.86 20.72 26.47
CA THR A 528 -28.12 20.62 25.74
C THR A 528 -28.15 21.60 24.59
N HIS A 529 -28.19 21.07 23.36
CA HIS A 529 -28.28 21.87 22.15
C HIS A 529 -29.73 21.96 21.64
N LYS A 530 -30.12 23.13 21.13
CA LYS A 530 -31.42 23.35 20.48
C LYS A 530 -31.45 22.71 19.10
N ASP A 531 -30.40 22.93 18.33
CA ASP A 531 -30.16 22.31 17.03
C ASP A 531 -29.10 21.22 17.23
N VAL A 532 -29.48 19.97 16.95
CA VAL A 532 -28.61 18.80 17.12
C VAL A 532 -28.20 18.31 15.73
N GLU A 533 -26.91 18.15 15.51
CA GLU A 533 -26.38 17.62 14.26
C GLU A 533 -26.30 16.10 14.29
N VAL A 534 -25.79 15.52 15.38
CA VAL A 534 -25.66 14.08 15.56
C VAL A 534 -26.37 13.61 16.84
N SER A 535 -27.19 12.56 16.73
CA SER A 535 -27.67 11.82 17.91
C SER A 535 -26.84 10.55 18.10
N ILE A 536 -26.06 10.49 19.18
CA ILE A 536 -25.26 9.32 19.55
C ILE A 536 -26.16 8.38 20.37
N ILE A 537 -26.38 7.18 19.86
CA ILE A 537 -27.26 6.16 20.44
C ILE A 537 -26.39 5.03 20.96
N ILE A 538 -26.45 4.81 22.27
CA ILE A 538 -25.62 3.82 22.97
C ILE A 538 -26.55 2.77 23.61
N PRO A 539 -26.71 1.58 22.98
CA PRO A 539 -27.40 0.47 23.62
C PRO A 539 -26.53 -0.10 24.74
N VAL A 540 -27.12 -0.34 25.92
CA VAL A 540 -26.39 -0.79 27.11
C VAL A 540 -27.09 -2.00 27.72
N PHE A 541 -26.33 -3.03 28.04
CA PHE A 541 -26.78 -4.13 28.91
C PHE A 541 -25.65 -4.53 29.85
N ASN A 542 -25.78 -4.15 31.12
CA ASN A 542 -24.77 -4.30 32.15
C ASN A 542 -23.42 -3.66 31.75
N GLN A 543 -22.34 -4.11 32.39
CA GLN A 543 -20.96 -3.69 32.12
C GLN A 543 -20.76 -2.17 32.34
N PHE A 544 -21.37 -1.62 33.40
CA PHE A 544 -21.37 -0.18 33.71
C PHE A 544 -20.00 0.50 33.55
N GLN A 545 -18.92 -0.15 33.98
CA GLN A 545 -17.55 0.37 33.86
C GLN A 545 -17.15 0.75 32.42
N TYR A 546 -17.58 -0.03 31.43
CA TYR A 546 -17.35 0.25 30.01
C TYR A 546 -18.19 1.43 29.55
N THR A 547 -19.49 1.42 29.88
CA THR A 547 -20.40 2.52 29.59
C THR A 547 -19.88 3.84 30.17
N HIS A 548 -19.37 3.80 31.41
CA HIS A 548 -18.80 4.95 32.08
C HIS A 548 -17.54 5.46 31.36
N ALA A 549 -16.63 4.57 30.96
CA ALA A 549 -15.46 4.95 30.17
C ALA A 549 -15.83 5.52 28.78
N CYS A 550 -16.82 4.93 28.12
CA CYS A 550 -17.36 5.41 26.84
C CYS A 550 -17.89 6.84 26.97
N LEU A 551 -18.79 7.09 27.93
CA LEU A 551 -19.34 8.43 28.19
C LEU A 551 -18.27 9.44 28.60
N GLY A 552 -17.30 9.04 29.44
CA GLY A 552 -16.16 9.87 29.79
C GLY A 552 -15.30 10.25 28.58
N SER A 553 -15.12 9.33 27.63
CA SER A 553 -14.39 9.60 26.38
C SER A 553 -15.14 10.55 25.45
N LEU A 554 -16.48 10.43 25.38
CA LEU A 554 -17.32 11.34 24.59
C LEU A 554 -17.27 12.77 25.09
N GLN A 555 -17.24 12.98 26.40
CA GLN A 555 -17.11 14.32 26.97
C GLN A 555 -15.69 14.89 26.84
N ALA A 556 -14.67 14.04 26.90
CA ALA A 556 -13.28 14.46 26.77
C ALA A 556 -12.89 14.81 25.32
N ALA A 557 -13.58 14.25 24.32
CA ALA A 557 -13.33 14.55 22.92
C ALA A 557 -13.81 15.96 22.57
N GLU A 558 -12.89 16.83 22.15
CA GLU A 558 -13.25 18.14 21.60
C GLU A 558 -13.81 17.96 20.18
N GLU A 559 -15.10 18.23 20.00
CA GLU A 559 -15.79 18.06 18.71
C GLU A 559 -16.44 19.36 18.24
N ARG A 560 -16.43 19.58 16.92
CA ARG A 560 -17.07 20.76 16.30
C ARG A 560 -18.57 20.60 16.17
N SER A 561 -19.02 19.37 15.91
CA SER A 561 -20.42 19.04 15.64
C SER A 561 -21.23 19.04 16.94
N THR A 562 -22.39 19.68 16.94
CA THR A 562 -23.31 19.63 18.09
C THR A 562 -23.97 18.25 18.18
N PHE A 563 -23.87 17.58 19.33
CA PHE A 563 -24.45 16.25 19.50
C PHE A 563 -25.31 16.13 20.76
N GLU A 564 -26.18 15.11 20.78
CA GLU A 564 -26.86 14.65 21.99
C GLU A 564 -26.54 13.17 22.24
N VAL A 565 -26.56 12.75 23.49
CA VAL A 565 -26.26 11.37 23.90
C VAL A 565 -27.54 10.70 24.41
N ILE A 566 -27.90 9.59 23.78
CA ILE A 566 -29.08 8.78 24.12
C ILE A 566 -28.59 7.40 24.57
N VAL A 567 -28.77 7.09 25.84
CA VAL A 567 -28.43 5.78 26.39
C VAL A 567 -29.70 4.94 26.48
N VAL A 568 -29.69 3.76 25.84
CA VAL A 568 -30.81 2.81 25.85
C VAL A 568 -30.42 1.59 26.67
N ASP A 569 -30.82 1.58 27.93
CA ASP A 569 -30.56 0.52 28.89
C ASP A 569 -31.55 -0.64 28.71
N ASP A 570 -31.04 -1.79 28.29
CA ASP A 570 -31.81 -3.00 27.98
C ASP A 570 -32.11 -3.86 29.22
N CYS A 571 -32.61 -3.20 30.27
CA CYS A 571 -32.94 -3.80 31.57
C CYS A 571 -31.70 -4.32 32.33
N SER A 572 -30.63 -3.52 32.39
CA SER A 572 -29.41 -3.82 33.15
C SER A 572 -29.71 -4.04 34.63
N THR A 573 -28.96 -4.97 35.22
CA THR A 573 -29.03 -5.40 36.63
C THR A 573 -27.86 -4.92 37.48
N ASP A 574 -26.90 -4.24 36.87
CA ASP A 574 -25.77 -3.59 37.55
C ASP A 574 -26.07 -2.11 37.85
N GLU A 575 -25.03 -1.34 38.16
CA GLU A 575 -25.14 0.06 38.57
C GLU A 575 -25.64 1.00 37.46
N THR A 576 -25.74 0.54 36.21
CA THR A 576 -26.21 1.32 35.05
C THR A 576 -27.55 2.02 35.32
N ALA A 577 -28.50 1.28 35.91
CA ALA A 577 -29.86 1.77 36.17
C ALA A 577 -29.91 2.91 37.20
N GLU A 578 -28.93 2.94 38.11
CA GLU A 578 -28.87 3.92 39.18
C GLU A 578 -28.04 5.14 38.79
N LEU A 579 -26.93 4.92 38.07
CA LEU A 579 -25.89 5.93 37.89
C LEU A 579 -26.05 6.74 36.59
N ILE A 580 -26.41 6.12 35.47
CA ILE A 580 -26.57 6.82 34.19
C ILE A 580 -27.66 7.92 34.25
N PRO A 581 -28.83 7.71 34.88
CA PRO A 581 -29.85 8.75 34.96
C PRO A 581 -29.45 9.99 35.76
N ARG A 582 -28.35 9.91 36.54
CA ARG A 582 -27.81 11.03 37.32
C ARG A 582 -26.86 11.92 36.52
N MET A 583 -26.47 11.50 35.30
CA MET A 583 -25.57 12.27 34.44
C MET A 583 -26.37 13.33 33.68
N ASP A 584 -26.03 14.60 33.91
CA ASP A 584 -26.74 15.73 33.30
C ASP A 584 -26.56 15.73 31.76
N GLY A 585 -27.66 15.96 31.04
CA GLY A 585 -27.67 16.03 29.57
C GLY A 585 -27.77 14.69 28.84
N VAL A 586 -27.68 13.54 29.53
CA VAL A 586 -27.94 12.22 28.93
C VAL A 586 -29.44 11.97 28.80
N VAL A 587 -29.90 11.60 27.60
CA VAL A 587 -31.27 11.11 27.39
C VAL A 587 -31.31 9.62 27.70
N TYR A 588 -31.73 9.28 28.92
CA TYR A 588 -31.81 7.90 29.38
C TYR A 588 -33.16 7.25 29.03
N LEU A 589 -33.11 6.11 28.35
CA LEU A 589 -34.25 5.24 28.03
C LEU A 589 -33.99 3.86 28.63
N ARG A 590 -34.98 3.26 29.28
CA ARG A 590 -34.88 1.90 29.83
C ARG A 590 -35.94 0.98 29.25
N ASN A 591 -35.54 -0.20 28.77
CA ASN A 591 -36.43 -1.28 28.35
C ASN A 591 -36.96 -2.04 29.58
N GLU A 592 -38.21 -2.50 29.52
CA GLU A 592 -38.82 -3.29 30.60
C GLU A 592 -38.23 -4.71 30.65
N THR A 593 -37.89 -5.25 29.49
CA THR A 593 -37.28 -6.57 29.30
C THR A 593 -36.03 -6.45 28.46
N ASN A 594 -35.06 -7.37 28.64
CA ASN A 594 -33.92 -7.51 27.73
C ASN A 594 -34.45 -7.88 26.33
N SER A 595 -34.45 -6.90 25.45
CA SER A 595 -35.05 -6.90 24.11
C SER A 595 -33.99 -6.98 23.01
N GLY A 596 -32.71 -6.96 23.38
CA GLY A 596 -31.57 -7.09 22.48
C GLY A 596 -31.08 -5.77 21.89
N PHE A 597 -29.95 -5.87 21.17
CA PHE A 597 -29.25 -4.75 20.55
C PHE A 597 -30.16 -4.00 19.55
N ILE A 598 -30.77 -4.73 18.63
CA ILE A 598 -31.61 -4.18 17.55
C ILE A 598 -32.77 -3.35 18.10
N ALA A 599 -33.51 -3.89 19.08
CA ALA A 599 -34.64 -3.19 19.68
C ALA A 599 -34.20 -1.91 20.40
N SER A 600 -33.05 -1.96 21.08
CA SER A 600 -32.48 -0.83 21.79
C SER A 600 -32.01 0.28 20.83
N CYS A 601 -31.31 -0.09 19.75
CA CYS A 601 -30.89 0.84 18.70
C CYS A 601 -32.09 1.53 18.03
N ASN A 602 -33.09 0.77 17.60
CA ASN A 602 -34.29 1.32 16.96
C ASN A 602 -35.05 2.26 17.90
N ARG A 603 -35.22 1.89 19.18
CA ARG A 603 -35.86 2.75 20.18
C ARG A 603 -35.09 4.05 20.42
N GLY A 604 -33.75 3.98 20.43
CA GLY A 604 -32.91 5.17 20.51
C GLY A 604 -33.08 6.08 19.29
N ALA A 605 -33.11 5.49 18.09
CA ALA A 605 -33.31 6.20 16.82
C ALA A 605 -34.68 6.90 16.74
N GLU A 606 -35.73 6.32 17.32
CA GLU A 606 -37.05 6.96 17.41
C GLU A 606 -37.01 8.24 18.26
N LYS A 607 -36.20 8.25 19.32
CA LYS A 607 -36.08 9.40 20.23
C LYS A 607 -35.14 10.49 19.73
N ALA A 608 -34.20 10.14 18.83
CA ALA A 608 -33.19 11.02 18.28
C ALA A 608 -33.75 12.28 17.60
N ARG A 609 -33.06 13.40 17.76
CA ARG A 609 -33.38 14.71 17.15
C ARG A 609 -32.39 15.13 16.06
N GLY A 610 -31.19 14.55 16.07
CA GLY A 610 -30.09 14.85 15.16
C GLY A 610 -30.41 14.63 13.68
N LYS A 611 -29.66 15.31 12.81
CA LYS A 611 -29.70 15.09 11.36
C LYS A 611 -29.09 13.73 11.00
N HIS A 612 -28.03 13.35 11.71
CA HIS A 612 -27.37 12.05 11.61
C HIS A 612 -27.61 11.23 12.88
N LEU A 613 -27.76 9.92 12.71
CA LEU A 613 -27.78 8.95 13.79
C LEU A 613 -26.42 8.27 13.84
N LEU A 614 -25.84 8.16 15.03
CA LEU A 614 -24.60 7.45 15.28
C LEU A 614 -24.85 6.34 16.29
N PHE A 615 -24.76 5.09 15.86
CA PHE A 615 -24.82 3.93 16.73
C PHE A 615 -23.42 3.65 17.25
N LEU A 616 -23.28 3.58 18.58
CA LEU A 616 -21.99 3.43 19.26
C LEU A 616 -22.14 2.41 20.38
N ASN A 617 -21.34 1.35 20.35
CA ASN A 617 -21.37 0.36 21.44
C ASN A 617 -20.82 0.93 22.74
N ASN A 618 -21.33 0.45 23.87
CA ASN A 618 -20.96 0.93 25.21
C ASN A 618 -19.54 0.55 25.65
N ASP A 619 -18.88 -0.37 24.93
CA ASP A 619 -17.51 -0.83 25.16
C ASP A 619 -16.47 -0.14 24.27
N THR A 620 -16.83 1.00 23.67
CA THR A 620 -15.94 1.79 22.82
C THR A 620 -15.37 3.02 23.55
N ILE A 621 -14.15 3.41 23.16
CA ILE A 621 -13.51 4.66 23.56
C ILE A 621 -13.21 5.45 22.30
N VAL A 622 -13.69 6.69 22.26
CA VAL A 622 -13.52 7.56 21.10
C VAL A 622 -12.21 8.35 21.18
N LYS A 623 -11.69 8.80 20.04
CA LYS A 623 -10.48 9.63 19.93
C LYS A 623 -10.83 11.05 19.50
N GLU A 624 -9.97 12.02 19.76
CA GLU A 624 -10.16 13.40 19.33
C GLU A 624 -10.40 13.52 17.81
N GLY A 625 -11.40 14.30 17.41
CA GLY A 625 -11.76 14.58 16.02
C GLY A 625 -12.52 13.45 15.30
N TRP A 626 -12.84 12.35 15.99
CA TRP A 626 -13.51 11.20 15.39
C TRP A 626 -14.90 11.55 14.85
N LEU A 627 -15.68 12.34 15.59
CA LEU A 627 -17.06 12.66 15.22
C LEU A 627 -17.08 13.64 14.05
N THR A 628 -16.21 14.66 14.11
CA THR A 628 -16.00 15.62 13.04
C THR A 628 -15.63 14.90 11.73
N ALA A 629 -14.71 13.92 11.77
CA ALA A 629 -14.34 13.15 10.58
C ALA A 629 -15.52 12.36 9.97
N LEU A 630 -16.38 11.76 10.80
CA LEU A 630 -17.58 11.05 10.32
C LEU A 630 -18.57 12.01 9.64
N VAL A 631 -18.77 13.21 10.20
CA VAL A 631 -19.66 14.23 9.63
C VAL A 631 -19.09 14.81 8.32
N ASP A 632 -17.81 15.16 8.31
CA ASP A 632 -17.14 15.75 7.14
C ASP A 632 -17.16 14.79 5.94
N THR A 633 -17.12 13.47 6.18
CA THR A 633 -17.24 12.46 5.11
C THR A 633 -18.53 12.60 4.29
N PHE A 634 -19.67 12.95 4.92
CA PHE A 634 -20.92 13.19 4.18
C PHE A 634 -20.90 14.47 3.34
N ALA A 635 -20.08 15.45 3.72
CA ALA A 635 -19.90 16.69 2.96
C ALA A 635 -18.92 16.50 1.79
N GLU A 636 -17.85 15.74 2.02
CA GLU A 636 -16.82 15.43 1.02
C GLU A 636 -17.33 14.45 -0.04
N GLU A 637 -18.14 13.45 0.36
CA GLU A 637 -18.72 12.45 -0.53
C GLU A 637 -20.26 12.46 -0.45
N PRO A 638 -20.95 13.33 -1.22
CA PRO A 638 -22.40 13.56 -1.09
C PRO A 638 -23.30 12.36 -1.42
N ARG A 639 -22.75 11.28 -1.98
CA ARG A 639 -23.49 10.03 -2.29
C ARG A 639 -23.43 9.02 -1.14
N THR A 640 -22.65 9.29 -0.10
CA THR A 640 -22.44 8.38 1.03
C THR A 640 -23.73 8.19 1.81
N GLY A 641 -24.14 6.93 1.98
CA GLY A 641 -25.29 6.57 2.79
C GLY A 641 -24.92 6.24 4.25
N ILE A 642 -23.79 5.58 4.47
CA ILE A 642 -23.29 5.16 5.79
C ILE A 642 -21.80 5.46 5.89
N VAL A 643 -21.35 5.91 7.07
CA VAL A 643 -19.93 6.06 7.41
C VAL A 643 -19.62 5.27 8.68
N GLY A 644 -18.58 4.43 8.65
CA GLY A 644 -18.11 3.67 9.80
C GLY A 644 -16.77 4.17 10.34
N SER A 645 -16.53 3.98 11.64
CA SER A 645 -15.21 4.24 12.21
C SER A 645 -14.25 3.06 12.00
N LYS A 646 -12.96 3.34 11.92
CA LYS A 646 -11.91 2.33 12.11
C LYS A 646 -11.83 1.96 13.60
N LEU A 647 -11.91 0.68 13.92
CA LEU A 647 -11.91 0.17 15.30
C LEU A 647 -10.56 -0.44 15.64
N VAL A 648 -10.05 -0.14 16.84
CA VAL A 648 -8.75 -0.62 17.34
C VAL A 648 -8.97 -1.24 18.71
N TYR A 649 -8.42 -2.44 18.91
CA TYR A 649 -8.46 -3.12 20.21
C TYR A 649 -7.65 -2.35 21.27
N PRO A 650 -7.95 -2.53 22.57
CA PRO A 650 -7.19 -1.90 23.65
C PRO A 650 -5.69 -2.24 23.66
N ASP A 651 -5.30 -3.38 23.08
CA ASP A 651 -3.90 -3.79 22.94
C ASP A 651 -3.17 -3.14 21.74
N GLY A 652 -3.84 -2.22 21.04
CA GLY A 652 -3.30 -1.47 19.91
C GLY A 652 -3.42 -2.17 18.56
N ARG A 653 -3.96 -3.40 18.49
CA ARG A 653 -4.17 -4.09 17.20
C ARG A 653 -5.44 -3.61 16.52
N LEU A 654 -5.45 -3.63 15.19
CA LEU A 654 -6.63 -3.29 14.40
C LEU A 654 -7.75 -4.33 14.64
N GLN A 655 -8.94 -3.88 14.99
CA GLN A 655 -10.12 -4.74 15.08
C GLN A 655 -10.78 -4.87 13.71
N GLU A 656 -10.99 -3.72 13.07
CA GLU A 656 -11.49 -3.64 11.70
C GLU A 656 -11.27 -2.22 11.15
N ALA A 657 -11.03 -2.14 9.85
CA ALA A 657 -11.12 -0.88 9.12
C ALA A 657 -12.34 -0.83 8.20
N GLY A 658 -13.27 -1.78 8.33
CA GLY A 658 -14.43 -1.98 7.45
C GLY A 658 -14.74 -3.46 7.24
N GLY A 659 -15.97 -3.76 6.84
CA GLY A 659 -16.47 -5.10 6.66
C GLY A 659 -16.41 -5.62 5.23
N ILE A 660 -16.20 -6.93 5.07
CA ILE A 660 -16.25 -7.66 3.79
C ILE A 660 -17.32 -8.76 3.91
N ILE A 661 -18.16 -8.90 2.89
CA ILE A 661 -19.10 -10.02 2.75
C ILE A 661 -18.70 -10.85 1.52
N TRP A 662 -18.26 -12.08 1.75
CA TRP A 662 -17.90 -12.98 0.68
C TRP A 662 -19.13 -13.55 -0.02
N ARG A 663 -18.92 -14.12 -1.21
CA ARG A 663 -19.98 -14.70 -2.04
C ARG A 663 -20.74 -15.85 -1.35
N ASP A 664 -20.13 -16.51 -0.37
CA ASP A 664 -20.76 -17.56 0.45
C ASP A 664 -21.56 -17.00 1.63
N GLY A 665 -21.63 -15.67 1.78
CA GLY A 665 -22.30 -14.96 2.86
C GLY A 665 -21.45 -14.79 4.12
N SER A 666 -20.21 -15.28 4.16
CA SER A 666 -19.35 -15.12 5.33
C SER A 666 -18.83 -13.68 5.47
N GLY A 667 -18.90 -13.15 6.69
CA GLY A 667 -18.38 -11.83 7.03
C GLY A 667 -16.92 -11.87 7.47
N TRP A 668 -16.14 -10.86 7.09
CA TRP A 668 -14.77 -10.67 7.54
C TRP A 668 -14.49 -9.21 7.91
N ASN A 669 -13.62 -9.03 8.91
CA ASN A 669 -13.17 -7.73 9.38
C ASN A 669 -11.85 -7.38 8.70
N TYR A 670 -11.85 -6.38 7.83
CA TYR A 670 -10.67 -6.03 7.06
C TYR A 670 -9.55 -5.52 7.97
N GLY A 671 -8.37 -6.14 7.87
CA GLY A 671 -7.19 -5.80 8.67
C GLY A 671 -7.21 -6.33 10.11
N LYS A 672 -8.14 -7.22 10.47
CA LYS A 672 -8.24 -7.78 11.84
C LYS A 672 -6.89 -8.35 12.33
N PHE A 673 -6.52 -7.93 13.54
CA PHE A 673 -5.27 -8.23 14.25
C PHE A 673 -3.98 -7.67 13.64
N ASP A 674 -4.09 -6.85 12.61
CA ASP A 674 -2.95 -6.20 11.98
C ASP A 674 -2.59 -4.87 12.67
N ASP A 675 -1.53 -4.21 12.20
CA ASP A 675 -1.13 -2.88 12.64
C ASP A 675 -2.10 -1.80 12.11
N PRO A 676 -2.83 -1.07 12.97
CA PRO A 676 -3.80 -0.07 12.56
C PRO A 676 -3.19 1.17 11.89
N GLU A 677 -1.88 1.38 12.00
CA GLU A 677 -1.16 2.52 11.39
C GLU A 677 -0.74 2.23 9.94
N LYS A 678 -0.97 1.02 9.45
CA LYS A 678 -0.69 0.70 8.05
C LYS A 678 -1.53 1.54 7.09
N PRO A 679 -0.93 2.10 6.02
CA PRO A 679 -1.64 3.00 5.11
C PRO A 679 -2.88 2.39 4.46
N GLU A 680 -2.89 1.09 4.18
CA GLU A 680 -4.04 0.39 3.60
C GLU A 680 -5.32 0.49 4.46
N TYR A 681 -5.20 0.89 5.73
CA TYR A 681 -6.31 1.08 6.67
C TYR A 681 -6.62 2.55 6.96
N ASN A 682 -5.83 3.51 6.46
CA ASN A 682 -5.84 4.92 6.85
C ASN A 682 -6.24 5.88 5.71
N TYR A 683 -7.18 5.45 4.87
CA TYR A 683 -7.80 6.31 3.85
C TYR A 683 -9.29 5.96 3.72
N LEU A 684 -10.06 6.93 3.24
CA LEU A 684 -11.49 6.75 2.97
C LEU A 684 -11.67 5.74 1.83
N ARG A 685 -12.52 4.73 2.05
CA ARG A 685 -12.84 3.73 1.02
C ARG A 685 -14.25 3.18 1.20
N GLU A 686 -14.82 2.72 0.09
CA GLU A 686 -16.06 1.95 0.09
C GLU A 686 -15.80 0.53 0.67
N VAL A 687 -16.78 0.03 1.41
CA VAL A 687 -16.76 -1.28 2.09
C VAL A 687 -18.13 -1.94 1.97
N ASP A 688 -18.20 -3.27 2.10
CA ASP A 688 -19.48 -3.99 1.94
C ASP A 688 -20.45 -3.68 3.10
N TYR A 689 -19.92 -3.46 4.30
CA TYR A 689 -20.68 -2.99 5.45
C TYR A 689 -19.81 -2.24 6.46
N CYS A 690 -20.43 -1.40 7.28
CA CYS A 690 -19.83 -0.82 8.47
C CYS A 690 -20.40 -1.49 9.72
N SER A 691 -19.59 -1.81 10.72
CA SER A 691 -20.13 -2.41 11.95
C SER A 691 -20.92 -1.38 12.76
N ALA A 692 -22.06 -1.81 13.30
CA ALA A 692 -22.86 -0.98 14.22
C ALA A 692 -22.16 -0.71 15.57
N ALA A 693 -20.93 -1.20 15.77
CA ALA A 693 -20.07 -0.78 16.87
C ALA A 693 -19.73 0.71 16.84
N ALA A 694 -19.61 1.32 15.65
CA ALA A 694 -19.47 2.77 15.45
C ALA A 694 -19.88 3.16 14.02
N LEU A 695 -21.18 3.38 13.81
CA LEU A 695 -21.79 3.60 12.48
C LEU A 695 -22.65 4.87 12.46
N MET A 696 -22.40 5.76 11.50
CA MET A 696 -23.19 6.96 11.25
C MET A 696 -24.04 6.82 9.98
N ILE A 697 -25.31 7.25 10.05
CA ILE A 697 -26.26 7.25 8.94
C ILE A 697 -27.18 8.48 9.00
N PRO A 698 -27.56 9.11 7.87
CA PRO A 698 -28.56 10.17 7.87
C PRO A 698 -29.89 9.65 8.42
N ARG A 699 -30.49 10.38 9.37
CA ARG A 699 -31.74 9.98 10.02
C ARG A 699 -32.86 9.71 9.03
N SER A 700 -32.98 10.56 8.01
CA SER A 700 -33.98 10.38 6.95
C SER A 700 -33.76 9.11 6.14
N LEU A 701 -32.50 8.69 5.95
CA LEU A 701 -32.19 7.44 5.25
C LEU A 701 -32.53 6.23 6.13
N PHE A 702 -32.12 6.23 7.39
CA PHE A 702 -32.44 5.16 8.35
C PHE A 702 -33.95 4.92 8.45
N GLN A 703 -34.76 5.99 8.46
CA GLN A 703 -36.22 5.89 8.45
C GLN A 703 -36.78 5.32 7.14
N ARG A 704 -36.20 5.66 5.98
CA ARG A 704 -36.64 5.13 4.67
C ARG A 704 -36.36 3.63 4.52
N VAL A 705 -35.29 3.13 5.13
CA VAL A 705 -34.94 1.70 5.10
C VAL A 705 -35.52 0.91 6.28
N GLU A 706 -36.42 1.53 7.05
CA GLU A 706 -37.15 0.93 8.18
C GLU A 706 -36.25 0.46 9.35
N GLY A 707 -35.07 1.06 9.49
CA GLY A 707 -34.12 0.80 10.57
C GLY A 707 -33.49 -0.60 10.56
N PHE A 708 -32.96 -1.01 11.72
CA PHE A 708 -32.39 -2.35 11.88
C PHE A 708 -33.49 -3.41 11.87
N ASP A 709 -33.30 -4.47 11.10
CA ASP A 709 -34.33 -5.47 10.89
C ASP A 709 -34.47 -6.44 12.07
N PRO A 710 -35.66 -6.55 12.69
CA PRO A 710 -35.87 -7.40 13.85
C PRO A 710 -35.67 -8.89 13.57
N ARG A 711 -35.60 -9.33 12.30
CA ARG A 711 -35.31 -10.72 11.94
C ARG A 711 -33.90 -11.17 12.34
N TYR A 712 -32.97 -10.23 12.53
CA TYR A 712 -31.60 -10.50 12.98
C TYR A 712 -31.46 -10.46 14.52
N ALA A 713 -32.56 -10.37 15.27
CA ALA A 713 -32.51 -10.33 16.72
C ALA A 713 -31.94 -11.63 17.32
N PRO A 714 -31.15 -11.56 18.41
CA PRO A 714 -30.82 -10.33 19.15
C PRO A 714 -29.63 -9.54 18.57
N ALA A 715 -28.81 -10.13 17.69
CA ALA A 715 -27.66 -9.52 17.01
C ALA A 715 -27.08 -10.46 15.92
N TYR A 716 -26.07 -9.93 15.22
CA TYR A 716 -25.31 -10.42 14.07
C TYR A 716 -26.01 -10.23 12.72
N TYR A 717 -25.29 -9.63 11.77
CA TYR A 717 -25.71 -9.27 10.41
C TYR A 717 -26.78 -8.18 10.30
N GLU A 718 -27.23 -7.58 11.40
CA GLU A 718 -28.13 -6.42 11.39
C GLU A 718 -27.49 -5.19 10.73
N ASP A 719 -26.19 -5.01 10.94
CA ASP A 719 -25.37 -3.94 10.38
C ASP A 719 -25.07 -4.17 8.89
N THR A 720 -24.85 -5.42 8.54
CA THR A 720 -24.70 -5.89 7.15
C THR A 720 -25.99 -5.71 6.37
N ASP A 721 -27.14 -6.15 6.91
CA ASP A 721 -28.46 -5.96 6.29
C ASP A 721 -28.79 -4.48 6.10
N LEU A 722 -28.53 -3.64 7.12
CA LEU A 722 -28.69 -2.20 7.00
C LEU A 722 -27.81 -1.61 5.88
N SER A 723 -26.54 -2.03 5.82
CA SER A 723 -25.61 -1.55 4.79
C SER A 723 -26.01 -1.97 3.38
N PHE A 724 -26.60 -3.15 3.21
CA PHE A 724 -27.08 -3.63 1.91
C PHE A 724 -28.41 -2.99 1.47
N LYS A 725 -29.22 -2.48 2.40
CA LYS A 725 -30.45 -1.73 2.09
C LYS A 725 -30.18 -0.31 1.62
N VAL A 726 -29.07 0.28 2.05
CA VAL A 726 -28.60 1.62 1.70
C VAL A 726 -27.88 1.59 0.36
#